data_AF-A0A258AER6-F1
#
_entry.id   AF-A0A258AER6-F1
#
_cell.length_a   1.000
_cell.length_b   1.000
_cell.length_c   1.000
_cell.angle_alpha   90.00
_cell.angle_beta   90.00
_cell.angle_gamma   90.00
#
_symmetry.space_group_name_H-M   'P 1'
#
loop_
_entity.id
_entity.type
_entity.pdbx_description
1 polymer ?
#
loop_
_entity_poly.entity_id
_entity_poly.type
_entity_poly.pdbx_seq_one_letter_code
_entity_poly.pdbx_strand_id
1 'polypeptide(L)'
;MCEHSHGSTGICGIVYLDGGVWGPEWDDHTLVGNCVTSRVNHDTVTFTGSTPKANEQPDFITSDDPWFRPVDLQLGPDNALYIADFYNKIIGHYEVPLDHPGRDKERGRIWRVVKDDHVKSLTDCQLEAMTDKDLAQQLESENLRRRYLAGEVICQRGVAAYEEVVASVPKPQKGQVDEGTALRTAHGVWIGARLGKASDNQFKQAESLDLLSSAHVFKALSALADQPGVPGYFAHTYEKFDAPPASMGTIYSIKLPVGLITGAKGYTQSSDGRLIESRASVENRKALVECLGLSEDRAAILDLVNELRSLKGDETQLLTTKIALRRILSHPGNLKALPPDAYAAAEVVLAVPNAEASAWLWRMETLEKKASMSRAQILQHLARYADADLLQSAMQETRQAYQDKPAASQLDVIQAIHNGLSERGAPANPELLQWAQELATQLLDSADKQPAPSWIALGDAKWSLQTRKCADVLKSKSFAAPEKLVLWVDGHRGPPTAEAHDKNLVRVVDAQSGATLASVFPPRHNDCRREELDLAKHVGKAVRLEIVDGDDGKAYAWLGVTRIEPAVVSVNDFQNEDSTRESLKTLATMLQHSAPAALREKLAAYLPPRPAPPPLPVSPEQRKKLDTLIAARVAAFAKAKPDLETGANVFKMNCAACHQIKGEGGLIGPQLDGIGARGPERLCEDILDPNRNVDAHFHLHTLTLKDSSTFAGFLKAELGQVNVLADATGKEHRIGKKDIAKTEVTPISLMPPTFGQTIEEATFIDLLGYLLNEKAGK
;
A
#
# COMPACT_ATOMS: atom_id res chain seq x y z
N MET A 1 1.87 1.85 -22.09
CA MET A 1 2.49 3.11 -21.65
C MET A 1 1.80 4.26 -22.38
N CYS A 2 1.41 5.29 -21.64
CA CYS A 2 0.98 6.57 -22.17
C CYS A 2 2.05 7.58 -21.75
N GLU A 3 2.62 8.31 -22.71
CA GLU A 3 3.75 9.24 -22.48
C GLU A 3 3.31 10.72 -22.45
N HIS A 4 2.03 10.96 -22.71
CA HIS A 4 1.36 12.26 -22.66
C HIS A 4 0.26 12.24 -21.58
N SER A 5 -0.27 13.42 -21.24
CA SER A 5 -1.34 13.58 -20.25
C SER A 5 -2.62 14.18 -20.83
N HIS A 6 -2.69 14.42 -22.15
CA HIS A 6 -3.74 15.23 -22.78
C HIS A 6 -3.95 16.58 -22.08
N GLY A 7 -2.86 17.15 -21.54
CA GLY A 7 -2.85 18.40 -20.78
C GLY A 7 -3.61 18.37 -19.44
N SER A 8 -3.95 17.20 -18.91
CA SER A 8 -4.93 17.06 -17.81
C SER A 8 -4.58 15.94 -16.82
N THR A 9 -5.11 16.06 -15.60
CA THR A 9 -5.15 14.97 -14.60
C THR A 9 -6.58 14.47 -14.35
N GLY A 10 -7.59 15.14 -14.91
CA GLY A 10 -9.01 14.76 -14.84
C GLY A 10 -9.44 14.08 -16.13
N ILE A 11 -8.94 12.85 -16.33
CA ILE A 11 -9.25 11.97 -17.47
C ILE A 11 -10.22 10.89 -16.98
N CYS A 12 -11.32 10.67 -17.71
CA CYS A 12 -12.46 9.87 -17.25
C CYS A 12 -13.32 9.36 -18.42
N GLY A 13 -13.80 8.11 -18.32
CA GLY A 13 -14.45 7.40 -19.41
C GLY A 13 -13.46 7.03 -20.52
N ILE A 14 -13.30 5.74 -20.81
CA ILE A 14 -12.47 5.26 -21.92
C ILE A 14 -13.25 4.25 -22.76
N VAL A 15 -13.30 4.52 -24.07
CA VAL A 15 -13.84 3.60 -25.07
C VAL A 15 -12.70 3.19 -25.98
N TYR A 16 -12.52 1.90 -26.15
CA TYR A 16 -11.62 1.30 -27.14
C TYR A 16 -12.46 0.79 -28.31
N LEU A 17 -12.07 1.16 -29.52
CA LEU A 17 -12.72 0.84 -30.78
C LEU A 17 -11.93 -0.27 -31.47
N ASP A 18 -12.63 -1.32 -31.86
CA ASP A 18 -12.05 -2.59 -32.31
C ASP A 18 -13.15 -3.45 -32.97
N GLY A 19 -12.73 -4.44 -33.77
CA GLY A 19 -13.64 -5.38 -34.43
C GLY A 19 -14.51 -4.75 -35.51
N GLY A 20 -14.06 -3.68 -36.17
CA GLY A 20 -14.73 -3.07 -37.33
C GLY A 20 -15.95 -2.21 -37.03
N VAL A 21 -16.27 -1.93 -35.76
CA VAL A 21 -17.55 -1.33 -35.35
C VAL A 21 -17.86 0.03 -36.01
N TRP A 22 -16.82 0.79 -36.38
CA TRP A 22 -16.88 2.07 -37.11
C TRP A 22 -16.13 2.01 -38.45
N GLY A 23 -15.80 0.81 -38.94
CA GLY A 23 -14.88 0.56 -40.04
C GLY A 23 -13.47 0.20 -39.54
N PRO A 24 -12.68 -0.56 -40.31
CA PRO A 24 -11.36 -1.04 -39.90
C PRO A 24 -10.32 0.09 -39.73
N GLU A 25 -10.60 1.29 -40.25
CA GLU A 25 -9.80 2.48 -40.03
C GLU A 25 -9.94 3.08 -38.61
N TRP A 26 -10.85 2.55 -37.80
CA TRP A 26 -11.08 2.91 -36.40
C TRP A 26 -10.71 1.81 -35.40
N ASP A 27 -10.20 0.67 -35.88
CA ASP A 27 -9.69 -0.38 -34.99
C ASP A 27 -8.40 0.06 -34.29
N ASP A 28 -8.16 -0.45 -33.09
CA ASP A 28 -7.07 -0.05 -32.20
C ASP A 28 -7.07 1.45 -31.81
N HIS A 29 -8.21 2.15 -31.87
CA HIS A 29 -8.34 3.53 -31.40
C HIS A 29 -8.92 3.61 -29.98
N THR A 30 -8.45 4.56 -29.15
CA THR A 30 -9.09 4.90 -27.86
C THR A 30 -9.62 6.33 -27.86
N LEU A 31 -10.84 6.49 -27.36
CA LEU A 31 -11.48 7.78 -27.07
C LEU A 31 -11.60 7.96 -25.56
N VAL A 32 -11.22 9.13 -25.05
CA VAL A 32 -11.12 9.37 -23.61
C VAL A 32 -11.71 10.72 -23.23
N GLY A 33 -12.55 10.77 -22.20
CA GLY A 33 -13.15 12.01 -21.72
C GLY A 33 -12.17 12.84 -20.90
N ASN A 34 -12.18 14.15 -21.11
CA ASN A 34 -11.33 15.10 -20.40
C ASN A 34 -12.20 16.23 -19.86
N CYS A 35 -12.63 16.07 -18.62
CA CYS A 35 -13.53 17.02 -17.98
C CYS A 35 -12.84 18.36 -17.67
N VAL A 36 -11.50 18.40 -17.59
CA VAL A 36 -10.74 19.63 -17.32
C VAL A 36 -10.67 20.52 -18.56
N THR A 37 -10.34 19.95 -19.73
CA THR A 37 -10.13 20.70 -20.98
C THR A 37 -11.40 20.85 -21.83
N SER A 38 -12.51 20.22 -21.43
CA SER A 38 -13.78 20.16 -22.17
C SER A 38 -13.63 19.50 -23.54
N ARG A 39 -13.04 18.30 -23.55
CA ARG A 39 -12.74 17.54 -24.78
C ARG A 39 -13.01 16.04 -24.64
N VAL A 40 -13.16 15.37 -25.78
CA VAL A 40 -12.87 13.94 -25.92
C VAL A 40 -11.57 13.81 -26.69
N ASN A 41 -10.52 13.33 -26.01
CA ASN A 41 -9.21 13.08 -26.60
C ASN A 41 -9.25 11.77 -27.40
N HIS A 42 -8.31 11.62 -28.34
CA HIS A 42 -8.16 10.44 -29.20
C HIS A 42 -6.71 9.99 -29.22
N ASP A 43 -6.49 8.68 -29.12
CA ASP A 43 -5.20 8.03 -29.31
C ASP A 43 -5.34 6.85 -30.27
N THR A 44 -4.27 6.57 -31.03
CA THR A 44 -4.08 5.25 -31.67
C THR A 44 -3.25 4.35 -30.77
N VAL A 45 -3.59 3.07 -30.69
CA VAL A 45 -2.90 2.08 -29.85
C VAL A 45 -1.98 1.23 -30.71
N THR A 46 -0.69 1.23 -30.40
CA THR A 46 0.29 0.32 -31.00
C THR A 46 0.80 -0.67 -29.95
N PHE A 47 0.84 -1.95 -30.27
CA PHE A 47 1.26 -2.99 -29.31
C PHE A 47 2.72 -3.38 -29.49
N THR A 48 3.45 -3.47 -28.38
CA THR A 48 4.74 -4.19 -28.29
C THR A 48 4.56 -5.36 -27.34
N GLY A 49 4.34 -6.56 -27.89
CA GLY A 49 3.89 -7.71 -27.11
C GLY A 49 2.56 -7.41 -26.40
N SER A 50 2.47 -7.64 -25.09
CA SER A 50 1.27 -7.29 -24.30
C SER A 50 1.14 -5.82 -23.96
N THR A 51 2.13 -4.97 -24.29
CA THR A 51 2.18 -3.59 -23.82
C THR A 51 1.56 -2.66 -24.88
N PRO A 52 0.34 -2.12 -24.65
CA PRO A 52 -0.21 -1.08 -25.51
C PRO A 52 0.59 0.22 -25.30
N LYS A 53 0.97 0.90 -26.37
CA LYS A 53 1.39 2.30 -26.37
C LYS A 53 0.27 3.14 -26.96
N ALA A 54 -0.19 4.14 -26.20
CA ALA A 54 -1.06 5.17 -26.71
C ALA A 54 -0.21 6.20 -27.47
N ASN A 55 -0.70 6.63 -28.63
CA ASN A 55 -0.06 7.63 -29.48
C ASN A 55 -1.08 8.73 -29.77
N GLU A 56 -0.90 9.88 -29.13
CA GLU A 56 -1.74 11.09 -29.22
C GLU A 56 -2.13 11.44 -30.66
N GLN A 57 -3.43 11.61 -30.89
CA GLN A 57 -4.04 12.07 -32.15
C GLN A 57 -4.76 13.41 -31.93
N PRO A 58 -5.18 14.11 -32.98
CA PRO A 58 -6.05 15.28 -32.84
C PRO A 58 -7.33 14.95 -32.06
N ASP A 59 -7.75 15.86 -31.18
CA ASP A 59 -8.94 15.68 -30.33
C ASP A 59 -10.20 15.32 -31.14
N PHE A 60 -10.88 14.25 -30.74
CA PHE A 60 -12.09 13.76 -31.43
C PHE A 60 -13.26 14.74 -31.30
N ILE A 61 -13.44 15.32 -30.11
CA ILE A 61 -14.43 16.38 -29.85
C ILE A 61 -13.79 17.49 -29.03
N THR A 62 -13.97 18.72 -29.50
CA THR A 62 -13.68 19.94 -28.75
C THR A 62 -14.98 20.72 -28.53
N SER A 63 -15.04 21.50 -27.44
CA SER A 63 -16.21 22.29 -27.07
C SER A 63 -15.80 23.69 -26.64
N ASP A 64 -16.38 24.71 -27.27
CA ASP A 64 -16.25 26.12 -26.84
C ASP A 64 -17.13 26.42 -25.61
N ASP A 65 -18.08 25.54 -25.28
CA ASP A 65 -18.86 25.57 -24.04
C ASP A 65 -17.97 25.07 -22.88
N PRO A 66 -17.55 25.95 -21.96
CA PRO A 66 -16.59 25.62 -20.90
C PRO A 66 -17.23 24.82 -19.77
N TRP A 67 -18.54 24.51 -19.84
CA TRP A 67 -19.22 23.63 -18.88
C TRP A 67 -19.43 22.23 -19.44
N PHE A 68 -19.01 21.93 -20.68
CA PHE A 68 -18.93 20.55 -21.17
C PHE A 68 -17.90 19.76 -20.33
N ARG A 69 -18.39 18.79 -19.56
CA ARG A 69 -17.62 17.92 -18.65
C ARG A 69 -17.89 16.45 -18.99
N PRO A 70 -17.28 15.89 -20.05
CA PRO A 70 -17.41 14.46 -20.34
C PRO A 70 -16.77 13.65 -19.20
N VAL A 71 -17.60 12.95 -18.43
CA VAL A 71 -17.20 12.19 -17.23
C VAL A 71 -17.29 10.67 -17.40
N ASP A 72 -18.06 10.19 -18.36
CA ASP A 72 -18.01 8.80 -18.81
C ASP A 72 -18.31 8.69 -20.31
N LEU A 73 -17.77 7.66 -20.95
CA LEU A 73 -17.93 7.35 -22.37
C LEU A 73 -18.28 5.87 -22.52
N GLN A 74 -19.31 5.56 -23.30
CA GLN A 74 -19.78 4.19 -23.53
C GLN A 74 -20.14 4.00 -25.01
N LEU A 75 -19.65 2.92 -25.62
CA LEU A 75 -20.15 2.49 -26.93
C LEU A 75 -21.49 1.75 -26.73
N GLY A 76 -22.55 2.26 -27.35
CA GLY A 76 -23.89 1.68 -27.29
C GLY A 76 -24.08 0.48 -28.23
N PRO A 77 -25.12 -0.35 -28.03
CA PRO A 77 -25.45 -1.47 -28.91
C PRO A 77 -25.95 -1.06 -30.31
N ASP A 78 -26.14 0.25 -30.53
CA ASP A 78 -26.51 0.90 -31.79
C ASP A 78 -25.30 1.41 -32.60
N ASN A 79 -24.08 1.07 -32.15
CA ASN A 79 -22.81 1.60 -32.64
C ASN A 79 -22.63 3.12 -32.41
N ALA A 80 -23.44 3.78 -31.58
CA ALA A 80 -23.21 5.18 -31.23
C ALA A 80 -22.31 5.29 -29.98
N LEU A 81 -21.47 6.33 -29.93
CA LEU A 81 -20.75 6.71 -28.73
C LEU A 81 -21.66 7.59 -27.86
N TYR A 82 -21.92 7.15 -26.64
CA TYR A 82 -22.63 7.92 -25.63
C TYR A 82 -21.63 8.58 -24.70
N ILE A 83 -21.80 9.89 -24.50
CA ILE A 83 -20.97 10.69 -23.60
C ILE A 83 -21.87 11.20 -22.47
N ALA A 84 -21.56 10.80 -21.24
CA ALA A 84 -22.14 11.37 -20.04
C ALA A 84 -21.43 12.70 -19.75
N ASP A 85 -22.14 13.80 -19.96
CA ASP A 85 -21.65 15.15 -19.71
C ASP A 85 -22.27 15.68 -18.41
N PHE A 86 -21.44 15.84 -17.39
CA PHE A 86 -21.87 16.32 -16.07
C PHE A 86 -22.28 17.80 -16.06
N TYR A 87 -22.08 18.50 -17.18
CA TYR A 87 -22.49 19.88 -17.46
C TYR A 87 -22.35 20.85 -16.28
N ASN A 88 -21.12 21.02 -15.78
CA ASN A 88 -20.88 21.74 -14.52
C ASN A 88 -19.81 22.83 -14.67
N LYS A 89 -20.09 23.98 -14.06
CA LYS A 89 -19.20 25.14 -14.03
C LYS A 89 -17.93 24.88 -13.20
N ILE A 90 -18.04 24.05 -12.16
CA ILE A 90 -16.97 23.73 -11.20
C ILE A 90 -16.61 22.25 -11.34
N ILE A 91 -15.32 21.94 -11.40
CA ILE A 91 -14.81 20.59 -11.66
C ILE A 91 -14.52 19.85 -10.34
N GLY A 92 -13.76 20.49 -9.45
CA GLY A 92 -13.21 19.90 -8.23
C GLY A 92 -13.85 20.39 -6.93
N HIS A 93 -13.61 19.67 -5.83
CA HIS A 93 -14.01 20.07 -4.47
C HIS A 93 -13.09 21.17 -3.89
N TYR A 94 -11.90 21.35 -4.45
CA TYR A 94 -10.87 22.28 -3.98
C TYR A 94 -11.03 23.72 -4.51
N GLU A 95 -11.82 23.92 -5.57
CA GLU A 95 -12.00 25.26 -6.17
C GLU A 95 -12.88 26.19 -5.31
N VAL A 96 -13.96 25.63 -4.75
CA VAL A 96 -14.96 26.34 -3.92
C VAL A 96 -15.65 25.36 -2.96
N PRO A 97 -16.30 25.82 -1.88
CA PRO A 97 -17.08 24.98 -0.97
C PRO A 97 -18.10 24.02 -1.64
N LEU A 98 -18.45 22.92 -0.96
CA LEU A 98 -19.35 21.88 -1.49
C LEU A 98 -20.83 22.31 -1.60
N ASP A 99 -21.20 23.35 -0.87
CA ASP A 99 -22.49 24.04 -0.87
C ASP A 99 -22.55 25.23 -1.85
N HIS A 100 -21.45 25.56 -2.52
CA HIS A 100 -21.37 26.70 -3.43
C HIS A 100 -22.45 26.63 -4.54
N PRO A 101 -23.28 27.69 -4.73
CA PRO A 101 -24.49 27.63 -5.56
C PRO A 101 -24.22 27.49 -7.06
N GLY A 102 -22.98 27.71 -7.50
CA GLY A 102 -22.56 27.45 -8.89
C GLY A 102 -22.33 25.97 -9.23
N ARG A 103 -22.46 25.05 -8.26
CA ARG A 103 -22.41 23.60 -8.52
C ARG A 103 -23.80 23.13 -8.94
N ASP A 104 -23.97 22.77 -10.21
CA ASP A 104 -25.22 22.10 -10.62
C ASP A 104 -25.28 20.71 -9.96
N LYS A 105 -26.47 20.35 -9.46
CA LYS A 105 -26.79 19.10 -8.76
C LYS A 105 -28.04 18.41 -9.32
N GLU A 106 -28.67 19.01 -10.33
CA GLU A 106 -29.96 18.61 -10.87
C GLU A 106 -29.88 18.26 -12.37
N ARG A 107 -28.86 18.75 -13.08
CA ARG A 107 -28.78 18.71 -14.54
C ARG A 107 -27.49 18.08 -15.03
N GLY A 108 -27.59 17.47 -16.20
CA GLY A 108 -26.49 16.92 -16.98
C GLY A 108 -26.97 16.74 -18.42
N ARG A 109 -26.07 16.37 -19.33
CA ARG A 109 -26.40 16.09 -20.74
C ARG A 109 -25.91 14.69 -21.10
N ILE A 110 -26.63 14.01 -21.99
CA ILE A 110 -26.17 12.79 -22.64
C ILE A 110 -26.05 13.11 -24.13
N TRP A 111 -24.84 13.01 -24.66
CA TRP A 111 -24.61 13.16 -26.10
C TRP A 111 -24.57 11.78 -26.75
N ARG A 112 -25.22 11.65 -27.90
CA ARG A 112 -25.17 10.46 -28.76
C ARG A 112 -24.44 10.85 -30.05
N VAL A 113 -23.20 10.41 -30.18
CA VAL A 113 -22.33 10.66 -31.35
C VAL A 113 -22.42 9.47 -32.28
N VAL A 114 -22.67 9.72 -33.56
CA VAL A 114 -22.91 8.69 -34.58
C VAL A 114 -21.93 8.83 -35.74
N LYS A 115 -21.53 7.70 -36.32
CA LYS A 115 -20.90 7.64 -37.64
C LYS A 115 -22.01 7.28 -38.64
N ASP A 116 -22.33 8.18 -39.56
CA ASP A 116 -23.56 8.12 -40.38
C ASP A 116 -23.70 6.83 -41.21
N ASP A 117 -22.57 6.20 -41.57
CA ASP A 117 -22.49 4.96 -42.36
C ASP A 117 -22.48 3.67 -41.52
N HIS A 118 -22.31 3.74 -40.18
CA HIS A 118 -22.19 2.56 -39.29
C HIS A 118 -23.23 2.51 -38.15
N VAL A 119 -24.10 3.52 -38.05
CA VAL A 119 -25.14 3.61 -37.00
C VAL A 119 -26.32 2.65 -37.23
N LYS A 120 -26.78 1.98 -36.17
CA LYS A 120 -28.04 1.19 -36.18
C LYS A 120 -29.21 2.01 -35.63
N SER A 121 -30.45 1.61 -35.93
CA SER A 121 -31.62 2.24 -35.31
C SER A 121 -31.65 1.93 -33.81
N LEU A 122 -32.18 2.87 -33.01
CA LEU A 122 -32.47 2.63 -31.60
C LEU A 122 -33.50 1.49 -31.42
N THR A 123 -34.39 1.30 -32.40
CA THR A 123 -35.33 0.16 -32.43
C THR A 123 -34.61 -1.17 -32.59
N ASP A 124 -33.55 -1.23 -33.41
CA ASP A 124 -32.72 -2.42 -33.62
C ASP A 124 -31.93 -2.81 -32.36
N CYS A 125 -32.02 -2.04 -31.29
CA CYS A 125 -31.26 -2.21 -30.05
C CYS A 125 -32.12 -2.63 -28.86
N GLN A 126 -33.43 -2.84 -29.07
CA GLN A 126 -34.34 -3.44 -28.11
C GLN A 126 -34.16 -4.97 -28.10
N LEU A 127 -33.01 -5.42 -27.59
CA LEU A 127 -32.63 -6.84 -27.56
C LEU A 127 -33.66 -7.69 -26.80
N GLU A 128 -34.26 -7.13 -25.75
CA GLU A 128 -35.32 -7.73 -24.95
C GLU A 128 -36.61 -8.03 -25.75
N ALA A 129 -36.81 -7.36 -26.89
CA ALA A 129 -37.95 -7.55 -27.79
C ALA A 129 -37.66 -8.52 -28.96
N MET A 130 -36.40 -8.93 -29.15
CA MET A 130 -36.01 -9.86 -30.23
C MET A 130 -36.45 -11.30 -29.94
N THR A 131 -36.59 -12.12 -30.99
CA THR A 131 -36.77 -13.57 -30.81
C THR A 131 -35.48 -14.22 -30.31
N ASP A 132 -35.56 -15.40 -29.68
CA ASP A 132 -34.36 -16.11 -29.19
C ASP A 132 -33.37 -16.45 -30.33
N LYS A 133 -33.90 -16.73 -31.52
CA LYS A 133 -33.10 -16.94 -32.74
C LYS A 133 -32.38 -15.67 -33.19
N ASP A 134 -33.06 -14.52 -33.17
CA ASP A 134 -32.45 -13.24 -33.56
C ASP A 134 -31.42 -12.79 -32.51
N LEU A 135 -31.65 -13.08 -31.22
CA LEU A 135 -30.69 -12.89 -30.12
C LEU A 135 -29.43 -13.74 -30.32
N ALA A 136 -29.58 -15.00 -30.71
CA ALA A 136 -28.45 -15.88 -31.01
C ALA A 136 -27.57 -15.32 -32.16
N GLN A 137 -28.19 -14.67 -33.16
CA GLN A 137 -27.45 -13.95 -34.21
C GLN A 137 -26.75 -12.68 -33.70
N GLN A 138 -27.18 -12.06 -32.58
CA GLN A 138 -26.45 -10.89 -32.06
C GLN A 138 -25.11 -11.27 -31.40
N LEU A 139 -24.85 -12.56 -31.14
CA LEU A 139 -23.60 -13.05 -30.55
C LEU A 139 -22.41 -13.04 -31.53
N GLU A 140 -22.65 -12.88 -32.84
CA GLU A 140 -21.59 -12.60 -33.84
C GLU A 140 -21.41 -11.11 -34.14
N SER A 141 -22.16 -10.21 -33.49
CA SER A 141 -22.04 -8.78 -33.76
C SER A 141 -20.63 -8.27 -33.51
N GLU A 142 -20.04 -7.57 -34.48
CA GLU A 142 -18.80 -6.79 -34.36
C GLU A 142 -18.72 -5.97 -33.05
N ASN A 143 -19.82 -5.32 -32.69
CA ASN A 143 -19.97 -4.57 -31.45
C ASN A 143 -20.01 -5.47 -30.20
N LEU A 144 -18.92 -5.47 -29.43
CA LEU A 144 -18.78 -6.24 -28.19
C LEU A 144 -19.87 -5.96 -27.15
N ARG A 145 -20.31 -4.71 -26.99
CA ARG A 145 -21.38 -4.36 -26.02
C ARG A 145 -22.70 -5.01 -26.41
N ARG A 146 -23.00 -5.08 -27.72
CA ARG A 146 -24.18 -5.76 -28.26
C ARG A 146 -24.12 -7.27 -28.03
N ARG A 147 -22.96 -7.92 -28.24
CA ARG A 147 -22.75 -9.35 -27.92
C ARG A 147 -23.05 -9.65 -26.45
N TYR A 148 -22.47 -8.85 -25.53
CA TYR A 148 -22.68 -9.03 -24.09
C TYR A 148 -24.13 -8.84 -23.67
N LEU A 149 -24.80 -7.77 -24.10
CA LEU A 149 -26.20 -7.51 -23.75
C LEU A 149 -27.13 -8.60 -24.30
N ALA A 150 -26.91 -9.10 -25.52
CA ALA A 150 -27.67 -10.23 -26.04
C ALA A 150 -27.47 -11.49 -25.18
N GLY A 151 -26.24 -11.78 -24.76
CA GLY A 151 -25.92 -12.86 -23.83
C GLY A 151 -26.61 -12.72 -22.47
N GLU A 152 -26.73 -11.51 -21.92
CA GLU A 152 -27.50 -11.26 -20.69
C GLU A 152 -29.00 -11.57 -20.88
N VAL A 153 -29.62 -11.10 -21.98
CA VAL A 153 -31.03 -11.38 -22.26
C VAL A 153 -31.27 -12.89 -22.44
N ILE A 154 -30.37 -13.61 -23.12
CA ILE A 154 -30.45 -15.07 -23.25
C ILE A 154 -30.32 -15.74 -21.88
N CYS A 155 -29.37 -15.33 -21.03
CA CYS A 155 -29.26 -15.85 -19.65
C CYS A 155 -30.52 -15.59 -18.81
N GLN A 156 -31.18 -14.43 -18.97
CA GLN A 156 -32.43 -14.10 -18.27
C GLN A 156 -33.62 -14.95 -18.76
N ARG A 157 -33.69 -15.25 -20.07
CA ARG A 157 -34.71 -16.14 -20.66
C ARG A 157 -34.44 -17.63 -20.37
N GLY A 158 -33.20 -17.99 -20.07
CA GLY A 158 -32.81 -19.32 -19.57
C GLY A 158 -32.63 -20.36 -20.68
N VAL A 159 -32.88 -21.63 -20.33
CA VAL A 159 -32.44 -22.80 -21.13
C VAL A 159 -33.06 -22.83 -22.53
N ALA A 160 -34.33 -22.45 -22.69
CA ALA A 160 -35.00 -22.47 -24.00
C ALA A 160 -34.34 -21.49 -25.00
N ALA A 161 -34.01 -20.27 -24.55
CA ALA A 161 -33.29 -19.30 -25.38
C ALA A 161 -31.84 -19.75 -25.68
N TYR A 162 -31.22 -20.47 -24.74
CA TYR A 162 -29.91 -21.06 -24.94
C TYR A 162 -29.92 -22.20 -25.98
N GLU A 163 -30.97 -23.01 -26.06
CA GLU A 163 -31.09 -24.07 -27.08
C GLU A 163 -31.08 -23.51 -28.52
N GLU A 164 -31.68 -22.33 -28.75
CA GLU A 164 -31.56 -21.60 -30.03
C GLU A 164 -30.11 -21.14 -30.30
N VAL A 165 -29.35 -20.73 -29.28
CA VAL A 165 -27.90 -20.45 -29.43
C VAL A 165 -27.16 -21.71 -29.88
N VAL A 166 -27.39 -22.85 -29.23
CA VAL A 166 -26.76 -24.12 -29.60
C VAL A 166 -27.14 -24.56 -31.02
N ALA A 167 -28.41 -24.36 -31.41
CA ALA A 167 -28.89 -24.66 -32.77
C ALA A 167 -28.31 -23.70 -33.83
N SER A 168 -28.02 -22.44 -33.46
CA SER A 168 -27.45 -21.43 -34.36
C SER A 168 -25.97 -21.64 -34.70
N VAL A 169 -25.23 -22.38 -33.87
CA VAL A 169 -23.79 -22.64 -34.06
C VAL A 169 -23.59 -23.74 -35.12
N PRO A 170 -22.95 -23.44 -36.27
CA PRO A 170 -22.64 -24.44 -37.28
C PRO A 170 -21.74 -25.56 -36.74
N LYS A 171 -21.92 -26.79 -37.24
CA LYS A 171 -20.98 -27.87 -36.97
C LYS A 171 -19.64 -27.57 -37.67
N PRO A 172 -18.48 -27.70 -36.99
CA PRO A 172 -17.21 -27.29 -37.58
C PRO A 172 -16.86 -28.16 -38.80
N GLN A 173 -16.56 -27.50 -39.91
CA GLN A 173 -15.85 -28.13 -41.01
C GLN A 173 -14.35 -27.88 -40.83
N LYS A 174 -13.52 -28.91 -41.00
CA LYS A 174 -12.06 -28.75 -40.89
C LYS A 174 -11.53 -27.82 -41.98
N GLY A 175 -11.02 -26.66 -41.59
CA GLY A 175 -10.09 -25.88 -42.41
C GLY A 175 -10.36 -24.37 -42.51
N GLN A 176 -11.59 -23.92 -42.26
CA GLN A 176 -11.96 -22.50 -42.24
C GLN A 176 -13.26 -22.35 -41.44
N VAL A 177 -13.19 -21.59 -40.35
CA VAL A 177 -14.34 -21.17 -39.55
C VAL A 177 -14.41 -19.65 -39.67
N ASP A 178 -15.58 -19.11 -40.01
CA ASP A 178 -15.78 -17.67 -40.06
C ASP A 178 -15.79 -17.07 -38.65
N GLU A 179 -15.39 -15.80 -38.53
CA GLU A 179 -15.27 -15.10 -37.26
C GLU A 179 -16.62 -15.05 -36.50
N GLY A 180 -17.74 -14.90 -37.21
CA GLY A 180 -19.07 -14.92 -36.59
C GLY A 180 -19.41 -16.26 -35.94
N THR A 181 -19.05 -17.37 -36.58
CA THR A 181 -19.14 -18.72 -36.00
C THR A 181 -18.20 -18.92 -34.81
N ALA A 182 -16.98 -18.40 -34.87
CA ALA A 182 -16.06 -18.41 -33.73
C ALA A 182 -16.65 -17.66 -32.52
N LEU A 183 -17.12 -16.43 -32.73
CA LEU A 183 -17.76 -15.58 -31.71
C LEU A 183 -19.04 -16.20 -31.13
N ARG A 184 -19.96 -16.70 -31.97
CA ARG A 184 -21.16 -17.44 -31.51
C ARG A 184 -20.81 -18.63 -30.64
N THR A 185 -19.80 -19.42 -31.02
CA THR A 185 -19.40 -20.60 -30.26
C THR A 185 -18.80 -20.20 -28.91
N ALA A 186 -17.91 -19.21 -28.90
CA ALA A 186 -17.28 -18.67 -27.69
C ALA A 186 -18.32 -18.10 -26.70
N HIS A 187 -19.22 -17.23 -27.16
CA HIS A 187 -20.31 -16.69 -26.34
C HIS A 187 -21.33 -17.77 -25.94
N GLY A 188 -21.62 -18.75 -26.81
CA GLY A 188 -22.47 -19.88 -26.49
C GLY A 188 -21.92 -20.77 -25.37
N VAL A 189 -20.61 -21.05 -25.35
CA VAL A 189 -19.96 -21.75 -24.24
C VAL A 189 -20.05 -20.92 -22.95
N TRP A 190 -19.83 -19.61 -23.01
CA TRP A 190 -19.95 -18.70 -21.85
C TRP A 190 -21.38 -18.62 -21.28
N ILE A 191 -22.41 -18.52 -22.13
CA ILE A 191 -23.82 -18.52 -21.72
C ILE A 191 -24.21 -19.87 -21.15
N GLY A 192 -23.82 -20.97 -21.80
CA GLY A 192 -24.04 -22.33 -21.33
C GLY A 192 -23.41 -22.59 -19.97
N ALA A 193 -22.20 -22.07 -19.72
CA ALA A 193 -21.53 -22.14 -18.44
C ALA A 193 -22.35 -21.46 -17.34
N ARG A 194 -22.80 -20.22 -17.56
CA ARG A 194 -23.64 -19.47 -16.61
C ARG A 194 -24.98 -20.16 -16.29
N LEU A 195 -25.52 -20.94 -17.23
CA LEU A 195 -26.77 -21.68 -17.07
C LEU A 195 -26.60 -23.13 -16.55
N GLY A 196 -25.35 -23.60 -16.36
CA GLY A 196 -25.08 -25.02 -16.02
C GLY A 196 -25.49 -26.00 -17.13
N LYS A 197 -25.37 -25.58 -18.40
CA LYS A 197 -25.79 -26.32 -19.61
C LYS A 197 -24.71 -26.43 -20.70
N ALA A 198 -23.52 -25.86 -20.50
CA ALA A 198 -22.39 -26.12 -21.40
C ALA A 198 -21.99 -27.60 -21.34
N SER A 199 -21.74 -28.20 -22.51
CA SER A 199 -21.36 -29.61 -22.65
C SER A 199 -19.93 -29.79 -23.13
N ASP A 200 -19.33 -30.93 -22.78
CA ASP A 200 -18.01 -31.41 -23.21
C ASP A 200 -17.72 -31.20 -24.71
N ASN A 201 -18.73 -31.42 -25.55
CA ASN A 201 -18.60 -31.29 -27.00
C ASN A 201 -18.51 -29.82 -27.45
N GLN A 202 -19.16 -28.90 -26.75
CA GLN A 202 -19.10 -27.46 -27.06
C GLN A 202 -17.77 -26.85 -26.64
N PHE A 203 -17.20 -27.30 -25.51
CA PHE A 203 -15.83 -26.93 -25.13
C PHE A 203 -14.80 -27.44 -26.16
N LYS A 204 -14.83 -28.75 -26.50
CA LYS A 204 -14.00 -29.33 -27.58
C LYS A 204 -14.16 -28.62 -28.91
N GLN A 205 -15.38 -28.20 -29.24
CA GLN A 205 -15.68 -27.45 -30.45
C GLN A 205 -14.99 -26.08 -30.41
N ALA A 206 -15.16 -25.31 -29.33
CA ALA A 206 -14.59 -23.96 -29.20
C ALA A 206 -13.06 -23.95 -29.12
N GLU A 207 -12.42 -24.94 -28.49
CA GLU A 207 -10.96 -25.17 -28.54
C GLU A 207 -10.41 -25.37 -29.96
N SER A 208 -11.26 -25.77 -30.92
CA SER A 208 -10.85 -26.12 -32.28
C SER A 208 -10.99 -24.99 -33.32
N LEU A 209 -11.58 -23.84 -32.96
CA LEU A 209 -11.92 -22.79 -33.93
C LEU A 209 -10.78 -21.79 -34.17
N ASP A 210 -10.22 -21.19 -33.11
CA ASP A 210 -9.00 -20.37 -33.15
C ASP A 210 -8.45 -20.02 -31.75
N LEU A 211 -7.38 -19.20 -31.69
CA LEU A 211 -6.83 -18.68 -30.45
C LEU A 211 -7.83 -17.76 -29.69
N LEU A 212 -8.62 -16.92 -30.36
CA LEU A 212 -9.49 -15.96 -29.64
C LEU A 212 -10.68 -16.66 -28.96
N SER A 213 -11.19 -17.72 -29.58
CA SER A 213 -12.18 -18.65 -29.05
C SER A 213 -11.66 -19.39 -27.83
N SER A 214 -10.38 -19.80 -27.86
CA SER A 214 -9.71 -20.49 -26.75
C SER A 214 -9.65 -19.62 -25.49
N ALA A 215 -9.37 -18.32 -25.61
CA ALA A 215 -9.36 -17.40 -24.46
C ALA A 215 -10.75 -17.29 -23.78
N HIS A 216 -11.82 -17.24 -24.56
CA HIS A 216 -13.20 -17.23 -24.04
C HIS A 216 -13.59 -18.57 -23.39
N VAL A 217 -13.12 -19.69 -23.93
CA VAL A 217 -13.25 -21.02 -23.30
C VAL A 217 -12.57 -21.06 -21.95
N PHE A 218 -11.31 -20.64 -21.85
CA PHE A 218 -10.59 -20.60 -20.56
C PHE A 218 -11.29 -19.70 -19.55
N LYS A 219 -11.82 -18.55 -19.98
CA LYS A 219 -12.61 -17.67 -19.11
C LYS A 219 -13.90 -18.35 -18.62
N ALA A 220 -14.62 -19.05 -19.50
CA ALA A 220 -15.82 -19.82 -19.13
C ALA A 220 -15.50 -20.97 -18.15
N LEU A 221 -14.38 -21.67 -18.36
CA LEU A 221 -13.88 -22.70 -17.44
C LEU A 221 -13.49 -22.11 -16.08
N SER A 222 -12.84 -20.94 -16.04
CA SER A 222 -12.54 -20.23 -14.79
C SER A 222 -13.79 -19.78 -14.04
N ALA A 223 -14.89 -19.44 -14.75
CA ALA A 223 -16.17 -19.07 -14.14
C ALA A 223 -16.98 -20.28 -13.63
N LEU A 224 -16.58 -21.50 -14.02
CA LEU A 224 -17.22 -22.77 -13.65
C LEU A 224 -16.49 -23.54 -12.54
N ALA A 225 -15.33 -23.06 -12.09
CA ALA A 225 -14.46 -23.76 -11.13
C ALA A 225 -15.19 -24.21 -9.85
N ASP A 226 -16.16 -23.43 -9.40
CA ASP A 226 -16.93 -23.69 -8.18
C ASP A 226 -18.26 -24.45 -8.41
N GLN A 227 -18.59 -24.86 -9.64
CA GLN A 227 -19.87 -25.50 -9.97
C GLN A 227 -19.82 -27.05 -9.95
N PRO A 228 -20.76 -27.72 -9.25
CA PRO A 228 -20.81 -29.19 -9.19
C PRO A 228 -21.22 -29.81 -10.55
N GLY A 229 -20.43 -30.78 -11.01
CA GLY A 229 -20.68 -31.57 -12.23
C GLY A 229 -19.69 -31.32 -13.37
N VAL A 230 -19.10 -30.13 -13.44
CA VAL A 230 -18.02 -29.76 -14.39
C VAL A 230 -16.71 -30.56 -14.22
N PRO A 231 -16.30 -31.05 -13.02
CA PRO A 231 -15.03 -31.77 -12.85
C PRO A 231 -14.83 -33.01 -13.72
N GLY A 232 -15.90 -33.64 -14.22
CA GLY A 232 -15.80 -34.80 -15.11
C GLY A 232 -15.13 -34.50 -16.46
N TYR A 233 -15.27 -33.27 -16.97
CA TYR A 233 -14.70 -32.90 -18.27
C TYR A 233 -13.17 -32.79 -18.22
N PHE A 234 -12.62 -32.18 -17.16
CA PHE A 234 -11.17 -32.01 -16.97
C PHE A 234 -10.40 -33.32 -16.88
N ALA A 235 -11.02 -34.39 -16.37
CA ALA A 235 -10.40 -35.72 -16.29
C ALA A 235 -10.38 -36.43 -17.66
N HIS A 236 -11.41 -36.24 -18.48
CA HIS A 236 -11.65 -37.07 -19.67
C HIS A 236 -10.99 -36.53 -20.96
N THR A 237 -10.49 -35.29 -20.96
CA THR A 237 -9.75 -34.71 -22.11
C THR A 237 -8.35 -35.30 -22.33
N TYR A 238 -7.77 -36.00 -21.34
CA TYR A 238 -6.37 -36.48 -21.40
C TYR A 238 -6.14 -38.00 -21.36
N GLU A 239 -7.17 -38.85 -21.18
CA GLU A 239 -7.04 -40.33 -21.13
C GLU A 239 -6.64 -41.01 -22.48
N LYS A 240 -6.15 -40.24 -23.46
CA LYS A 240 -5.59 -40.77 -24.73
C LYS A 240 -4.06 -40.84 -24.78
N PHE A 241 -3.38 -40.62 -23.65
CA PHE A 241 -1.97 -40.96 -23.47
C PHE A 241 -1.80 -41.84 -22.22
N ASP A 242 -2.14 -43.13 -22.39
CA ASP A 242 -1.94 -44.31 -21.52
C ASP A 242 -2.57 -44.33 -20.09
N ALA A 243 -3.18 -45.48 -19.76
CA ALA A 243 -3.99 -45.79 -18.56
C ALA A 243 -3.76 -47.29 -18.17
N PRO A 244 -4.25 -47.90 -17.05
CA PRO A 244 -5.45 -47.59 -16.26
C PRO A 244 -5.29 -47.81 -14.70
N PRO A 245 -6.26 -48.29 -13.87
CA PRO A 245 -6.93 -47.43 -12.88
C PRO A 245 -7.03 -47.98 -11.42
N ALA A 246 -7.89 -47.34 -10.61
CA ALA A 246 -8.63 -47.83 -9.43
C ALA A 246 -8.11 -47.54 -8.00
N SER A 247 -8.60 -46.44 -7.41
CA SER A 247 -9.34 -46.45 -6.13
C SER A 247 -10.02 -45.09 -5.90
N MET A 248 -11.10 -45.04 -5.12
CA MET A 248 -11.83 -43.79 -4.84
C MET A 248 -11.01 -42.89 -3.91
N GLY A 249 -10.62 -41.70 -4.38
CA GLY A 249 -10.01 -40.68 -3.55
C GLY A 249 -9.32 -39.59 -4.36
N THR A 250 -9.64 -38.33 -4.04
CA THR A 250 -9.05 -37.10 -4.59
C THR A 250 -9.40 -36.79 -6.05
N ILE A 251 -9.99 -35.60 -6.25
CA ILE A 251 -10.33 -34.99 -7.55
C ILE A 251 -9.28 -33.89 -7.82
N TYR A 252 -9.17 -33.40 -9.06
CA TYR A 252 -8.45 -32.18 -9.50
C TYR A 252 -6.94 -32.30 -9.86
N SER A 253 -6.64 -32.88 -11.03
CA SER A 253 -5.34 -32.70 -11.71
C SER A 253 -5.50 -32.08 -13.11
N ILE A 254 -5.59 -30.75 -13.17
CA ILE A 254 -5.57 -30.02 -14.44
C ILE A 254 -4.11 -29.84 -14.89
N LYS A 255 -3.63 -30.71 -15.80
CA LYS A 255 -2.35 -30.53 -16.51
C LYS A 255 -2.49 -29.42 -17.55
N LEU A 256 -2.19 -28.19 -17.19
CA LEU A 256 -2.16 -27.07 -18.13
C LEU A 256 -0.85 -27.09 -18.93
N PRO A 257 -0.85 -26.91 -20.26
CA PRO A 257 0.38 -26.93 -21.04
C PRO A 257 1.19 -25.66 -20.73
N VAL A 258 2.19 -25.76 -19.86
CA VAL A 258 3.07 -24.62 -19.55
C VAL A 258 3.73 -24.10 -20.83
N GLY A 259 4.04 -24.96 -21.79
CA GLY A 259 4.49 -24.58 -23.14
C GLY A 259 3.54 -23.70 -23.98
N LEU A 260 2.29 -23.46 -23.56
CA LEU A 260 1.38 -22.44 -24.13
C LEU A 260 1.44 -21.09 -23.39
N ILE A 261 1.96 -21.08 -22.16
CA ILE A 261 2.34 -19.87 -21.41
C ILE A 261 3.71 -19.38 -21.86
N THR A 262 4.63 -20.32 -22.12
CA THR A 262 6.06 -20.03 -22.31
C THR A 262 6.55 -20.17 -23.76
N GLY A 263 5.68 -20.63 -24.67
CA GLY A 263 6.06 -21.01 -26.04
C GLY A 263 6.08 -19.88 -27.05
N ALA A 264 7.10 -19.85 -27.91
CA ALA A 264 7.28 -18.88 -28.99
C ALA A 264 6.24 -18.96 -30.16
N LYS A 265 5.15 -19.71 -30.01
CA LYS A 265 4.08 -19.81 -31.02
C LYS A 265 3.11 -18.63 -30.91
N GLY A 266 3.51 -17.51 -31.47
CA GLY A 266 2.70 -16.28 -31.46
C GLY A 266 3.44 -15.02 -31.89
N TYR A 267 4.76 -15.10 -32.11
CA TYR A 267 5.59 -13.95 -32.46
C TYR A 267 5.67 -13.74 -33.98
N THR A 268 5.38 -12.53 -34.43
CA THR A 268 5.63 -12.04 -35.79
C THR A 268 6.92 -11.21 -35.79
N GLN A 269 7.62 -11.14 -36.92
CA GLN A 269 8.82 -10.31 -37.02
C GLN A 269 8.44 -8.94 -37.60
N SER A 270 8.77 -7.89 -36.86
CA SER A 270 8.57 -6.50 -37.25
C SER A 270 9.60 -6.04 -38.30
N SER A 271 9.35 -4.89 -38.92
CA SER A 271 10.18 -4.33 -39.99
C SER A 271 11.60 -3.93 -39.55
N ASP A 272 11.85 -3.75 -38.25
CA ASP A 272 13.19 -3.54 -37.66
C ASP A 272 13.86 -4.86 -37.19
N GLY A 273 13.22 -6.01 -37.45
CA GLY A 273 13.75 -7.34 -37.16
C GLY A 273 13.41 -7.89 -35.78
N ARG A 274 12.70 -7.15 -34.91
CA ARG A 274 12.30 -7.62 -33.58
C ARG A 274 11.13 -8.61 -33.64
N LEU A 275 11.11 -9.58 -32.73
CA LEU A 275 9.97 -10.49 -32.54
C LEU A 275 8.90 -9.80 -31.68
N ILE A 276 7.74 -9.51 -32.26
CA ILE A 276 6.57 -8.93 -31.60
C ILE A 276 5.53 -10.02 -31.42
N GLU A 277 5.10 -10.26 -30.18
CA GLU A 277 4.05 -11.22 -29.89
C GLU A 277 2.66 -10.71 -30.32
N SER A 278 1.86 -11.58 -30.92
CA SER A 278 0.49 -11.28 -31.34
C SER A 278 -0.48 -11.12 -30.15
N ARG A 279 -1.42 -10.18 -30.30
CA ARG A 279 -2.49 -9.86 -29.34
C ARG A 279 -3.29 -11.10 -28.88
N ALA A 280 -3.56 -12.03 -29.80
CA ALA A 280 -4.23 -13.30 -29.48
C ALA A 280 -3.41 -14.22 -28.56
N SER A 281 -2.08 -14.23 -28.66
CA SER A 281 -1.21 -15.01 -27.76
C SER A 281 -1.25 -14.44 -26.33
N VAL A 282 -1.22 -13.11 -26.22
CA VAL A 282 -1.29 -12.38 -24.93
C VAL A 282 -2.60 -12.67 -24.17
N GLU A 283 -3.75 -12.56 -24.81
CA GLU A 283 -5.04 -12.79 -24.14
C GLU A 283 -5.23 -14.26 -23.74
N ASN A 284 -4.70 -15.22 -24.51
CA ASN A 284 -4.68 -16.62 -24.11
C ASN A 284 -3.82 -16.87 -22.87
N ARG A 285 -2.62 -16.26 -22.79
CA ARG A 285 -1.78 -16.40 -21.60
C ARG A 285 -2.44 -15.80 -20.36
N LYS A 286 -3.14 -14.67 -20.48
CA LYS A 286 -3.96 -14.12 -19.36
C LYS A 286 -5.04 -15.11 -18.91
N ALA A 287 -5.84 -15.65 -19.84
CA ALA A 287 -6.90 -16.60 -19.51
C ALA A 287 -6.36 -17.94 -18.95
N LEU A 288 -5.21 -18.39 -19.43
CA LEU A 288 -4.51 -19.58 -18.95
C LEU A 288 -3.92 -19.37 -17.54
N VAL A 289 -3.41 -18.17 -17.26
CA VAL A 289 -3.04 -17.71 -15.91
C VAL A 289 -4.26 -17.64 -14.98
N GLU A 290 -5.44 -17.27 -15.49
CA GLU A 290 -6.67 -17.32 -14.69
C GLU A 290 -6.99 -18.74 -14.22
N CYS A 291 -6.93 -19.72 -15.12
CA CYS A 291 -7.14 -21.14 -14.82
C CYS A 291 -6.07 -21.79 -13.91
N LEU A 292 -4.82 -21.31 -13.93
CA LEU A 292 -3.71 -21.92 -13.17
C LEU A 292 -3.90 -21.93 -11.65
N GLY A 293 -4.75 -21.06 -11.08
CA GLY A 293 -5.06 -21.07 -9.65
C GLY A 293 -5.81 -22.31 -9.17
N LEU A 294 -6.28 -23.16 -10.10
CA LEU A 294 -7.10 -24.34 -9.85
C LEU A 294 -6.33 -25.66 -9.98
N SER A 295 -5.01 -25.61 -10.19
CA SER A 295 -4.20 -26.79 -10.47
C SER A 295 -3.36 -27.24 -9.27
N GLU A 296 -3.41 -28.53 -8.95
CA GLU A 296 -2.47 -29.21 -8.04
C GLU A 296 -1.20 -29.72 -8.78
N ASP A 297 -0.99 -29.34 -10.05
CA ASP A 297 0.11 -29.87 -10.87
C ASP A 297 1.48 -29.34 -10.43
N ARG A 298 2.18 -30.17 -9.66
CA ARG A 298 3.54 -29.91 -9.18
C ARG A 298 4.58 -29.78 -10.29
N ALA A 299 4.35 -30.35 -11.47
CA ALA A 299 5.25 -30.16 -12.60
C ALA A 299 5.19 -28.71 -13.10
N ALA A 300 3.97 -28.15 -13.21
CA ALA A 300 3.77 -26.77 -13.63
C ALA A 300 4.44 -25.75 -12.69
N ILE A 301 4.46 -26.02 -11.38
CA ILE A 301 5.18 -25.19 -10.40
C ILE A 301 6.68 -25.16 -10.70
N LEU A 302 7.30 -26.32 -10.98
CA LEU A 302 8.73 -26.41 -11.27
C LEU A 302 9.08 -25.75 -12.62
N ASP A 303 8.24 -25.92 -13.63
CA ASP A 303 8.45 -25.30 -14.94
C ASP A 303 8.39 -23.76 -14.86
N LEU A 304 7.40 -23.20 -14.15
CA LEU A 304 7.30 -21.76 -13.91
C LEU A 304 8.49 -21.21 -13.10
N VAL A 305 8.99 -21.96 -12.11
CA VAL A 305 10.20 -21.56 -11.35
C VAL A 305 11.46 -21.60 -12.23
N ASN A 306 11.58 -22.59 -13.12
CA ASN A 306 12.70 -22.68 -14.06
C ASN A 306 12.62 -21.61 -15.15
N GLU A 307 11.42 -21.23 -15.58
CA GLU A 307 11.21 -20.08 -16.45
C GLU A 307 11.62 -18.77 -15.76
N LEU A 308 11.18 -18.49 -14.52
CA LEU A 308 11.61 -17.30 -13.77
C LEU A 308 13.14 -17.21 -13.62
N ARG A 309 13.85 -18.34 -13.55
CA ARG A 309 15.32 -18.41 -13.51
C ARG A 309 15.98 -18.09 -14.87
N SER A 310 15.28 -18.30 -15.99
CA SER A 310 15.83 -18.20 -17.35
C SER A 310 15.48 -16.89 -18.08
N LEU A 311 14.35 -16.27 -17.75
CA LEU A 311 13.86 -15.04 -18.40
C LEU A 311 14.84 -13.87 -18.23
N LYS A 312 15.13 -13.19 -19.35
CA LYS A 312 15.96 -11.98 -19.41
C LYS A 312 15.39 -11.02 -20.44
N GLY A 313 15.07 -9.79 -20.03
CA GLY A 313 14.71 -8.68 -20.92
C GLY A 313 13.26 -8.61 -21.38
N ASP A 314 12.42 -9.62 -21.09
CA ASP A 314 10.97 -9.56 -21.32
C ASP A 314 10.23 -9.36 -19.98
N GLU A 315 9.85 -8.12 -19.70
CA GLU A 315 9.12 -7.74 -18.48
C GLU A 315 7.68 -8.27 -18.48
N THR A 316 7.06 -8.40 -19.66
CA THR A 316 5.70 -8.94 -19.83
C THR A 316 5.64 -10.41 -19.47
N GLN A 317 6.56 -11.21 -20.01
CA GLN A 317 6.63 -12.64 -19.72
C GLN A 317 7.00 -12.85 -18.24
N LEU A 318 7.99 -12.09 -17.73
CA LEU A 318 8.36 -12.13 -16.31
C LEU A 318 7.17 -11.84 -15.38
N LEU A 319 6.39 -10.79 -15.64
CA LEU A 319 5.21 -10.47 -14.84
C LEU A 319 4.12 -11.54 -14.97
N THR A 320 3.87 -12.06 -16.17
CA THR A 320 2.89 -13.11 -16.44
C THR A 320 3.24 -14.38 -15.68
N THR A 321 4.49 -14.85 -15.75
CA THR A 321 4.99 -16.00 -15.00
C THR A 321 4.95 -15.78 -13.48
N LYS A 322 5.24 -14.56 -12.98
CA LYS A 322 5.07 -14.23 -11.55
C LYS A 322 3.59 -14.32 -11.11
N ILE A 323 2.63 -13.84 -11.90
CA ILE A 323 1.20 -13.93 -11.59
C ILE A 323 0.72 -15.39 -11.64
N ALA A 324 1.14 -16.14 -12.67
CA ALA A 324 0.91 -17.57 -12.83
C ALA A 324 1.35 -18.35 -11.58
N LEU A 325 2.62 -18.18 -11.19
CA LEU A 325 3.22 -18.85 -10.05
C LEU A 325 2.55 -18.43 -8.72
N ARG A 326 2.19 -17.15 -8.56
CA ARG A 326 1.45 -16.67 -7.38
C ARG A 326 0.11 -17.38 -7.23
N ARG A 327 -0.65 -17.51 -8.32
CA ARG A 327 -1.98 -18.15 -8.31
C ARG A 327 -1.87 -19.62 -7.92
N ILE A 328 -1.01 -20.40 -8.58
CA ILE A 328 -0.87 -21.84 -8.29
C ILE A 328 -0.31 -22.09 -6.87
N LEU A 329 0.61 -21.25 -6.37
CA LEU A 329 1.12 -21.35 -4.99
C LEU A 329 0.12 -20.89 -3.92
N SER A 330 -0.95 -20.18 -4.29
CA SER A 330 -2.01 -19.80 -3.35
C SER A 330 -2.93 -20.96 -2.97
N HIS A 331 -2.94 -22.04 -3.76
CA HIS A 331 -3.67 -23.27 -3.42
C HIS A 331 -2.98 -24.01 -2.26
N PRO A 332 -3.74 -24.49 -1.24
CA PRO A 332 -3.17 -25.26 -0.13
C PRO A 332 -2.34 -26.45 -0.60
N GLY A 333 -1.19 -26.67 0.04
CA GLY A 333 -0.28 -27.79 -0.23
C GLY A 333 0.72 -27.55 -1.37
N ASN A 334 0.45 -26.65 -2.32
CA ASN A 334 1.33 -26.43 -3.48
C ASN A 334 2.70 -25.83 -3.11
N LEU A 335 2.78 -25.04 -2.03
CA LEU A 335 4.05 -24.53 -1.49
C LEU A 335 5.02 -25.64 -1.04
N LYS A 336 4.54 -26.85 -0.74
CA LYS A 336 5.37 -28.02 -0.41
C LYS A 336 6.08 -28.62 -1.64
N ALA A 337 5.68 -28.23 -2.86
CA ALA A 337 6.32 -28.66 -4.09
C ALA A 337 7.51 -27.77 -4.51
N LEU A 338 7.68 -26.59 -3.88
CA LEU A 338 8.83 -25.72 -4.15
C LEU A 338 10.12 -26.34 -3.59
N PRO A 339 11.19 -26.49 -4.41
CA PRO A 339 12.46 -26.98 -3.92
C PRO A 339 13.16 -25.94 -3.01
N PRO A 340 14.02 -26.37 -2.07
CA PRO A 340 14.72 -25.45 -1.15
C PRO A 340 15.69 -24.45 -1.81
N ASP A 341 15.89 -24.52 -3.13
CA ASP A 341 16.72 -23.61 -3.90
C ASP A 341 15.90 -22.67 -4.82
N ALA A 342 14.57 -22.64 -4.67
CA ALA A 342 13.66 -21.81 -5.47
C ALA A 342 13.68 -20.30 -5.06
N TYR A 343 14.86 -19.72 -4.84
CA TYR A 343 15.02 -18.31 -4.46
C TYR A 343 14.35 -17.33 -5.45
N ALA A 344 14.29 -17.68 -6.75
CA ALA A 344 13.60 -16.92 -7.79
C ALA A 344 12.07 -16.81 -7.56
N ALA A 345 11.49 -17.72 -6.78
CA ALA A 345 10.08 -17.68 -6.39
C ALA A 345 9.83 -16.83 -5.13
N ALA A 346 10.84 -16.38 -4.40
CA ALA A 346 10.66 -15.82 -3.06
C ALA A 346 9.84 -14.51 -3.05
N GLU A 347 10.06 -13.61 -4.01
CA GLU A 347 9.23 -12.42 -4.21
C GLU A 347 7.76 -12.78 -4.49
N VAL A 348 7.53 -13.89 -5.19
CA VAL A 348 6.19 -14.39 -5.53
C VAL A 348 5.52 -14.99 -4.30
N VAL A 349 6.25 -15.79 -3.51
CA VAL A 349 5.78 -16.37 -2.24
C VAL A 349 5.45 -15.28 -1.22
N LEU A 350 6.20 -14.18 -1.17
CA LEU A 350 5.90 -13.01 -0.32
C LEU A 350 4.51 -12.41 -0.61
N ALA A 351 3.97 -12.60 -1.82
CA ALA A 351 2.64 -12.15 -2.22
C ALA A 351 1.52 -13.21 -2.01
N VAL A 352 1.84 -14.40 -1.49
CA VAL A 352 0.88 -15.50 -1.22
C VAL A 352 0.37 -15.40 0.23
N PRO A 353 -0.92 -15.09 0.48
CA PRO A 353 -1.40 -14.67 1.79
C PRO A 353 -1.78 -15.85 2.72
N ASN A 354 -0.86 -16.76 3.02
CA ASN A 354 -1.15 -17.93 3.86
C ASN A 354 0.02 -18.35 4.79
N ALA A 355 -0.29 -19.24 5.76
CA ALA A 355 0.68 -19.73 6.73
C ALA A 355 1.75 -20.66 6.11
N GLU A 356 1.43 -21.39 5.04
CA GLU A 356 2.41 -22.23 4.34
C GLU A 356 3.52 -21.38 3.68
N ALA A 357 3.16 -20.21 3.14
CA ALA A 357 4.10 -19.24 2.57
C ALA A 357 4.99 -18.63 3.67
N SER A 358 4.41 -18.30 4.83
CA SER A 358 5.17 -17.86 6.01
C SER A 358 6.19 -18.92 6.47
N ALA A 359 5.76 -20.18 6.59
CA ALA A 359 6.64 -21.28 6.97
C ALA A 359 7.74 -21.57 5.93
N TRP A 360 7.44 -21.41 4.63
CA TRP A 360 8.43 -21.55 3.56
C TRP A 360 9.46 -20.42 3.60
N LEU A 361 9.02 -19.16 3.70
CA LEU A 361 9.90 -18.00 3.77
C LEU A 361 10.84 -18.05 4.98
N TRP A 362 10.34 -18.49 6.14
CA TRP A 362 11.17 -18.58 7.35
C TRP A 362 12.28 -19.63 7.26
N ARG A 363 12.01 -20.79 6.64
CA ARG A 363 12.98 -21.90 6.50
C ARG A 363 14.17 -21.59 5.59
N MET A 364 14.07 -20.56 4.75
CA MET A 364 15.03 -20.29 3.69
C MET A 364 16.20 -19.43 4.21
N GLU A 365 17.11 -20.08 4.94
CA GLU A 365 18.31 -19.56 5.65
C GLU A 365 19.16 -18.51 4.91
N THR A 366 19.10 -18.46 3.57
CA THR A 366 19.93 -17.58 2.73
C THR A 366 19.16 -16.59 1.84
N LEU A 367 17.85 -16.37 2.08
CA LEU A 367 17.04 -15.42 1.30
C LEU A 367 17.66 -14.02 1.20
N GLU A 368 18.14 -13.47 2.31
CA GLU A 368 18.77 -12.14 2.37
C GLU A 368 19.94 -11.97 1.39
N LYS A 369 20.66 -13.05 1.07
CA LYS A 369 21.86 -13.03 0.22
C LYS A 369 21.60 -13.37 -1.24
N LYS A 370 20.46 -14.00 -1.56
CA LYS A 370 20.18 -14.60 -2.89
C LYS A 370 18.92 -14.08 -3.57
N ALA A 371 17.93 -13.63 -2.82
CA ALA A 371 16.62 -13.20 -3.35
C ALA A 371 16.39 -11.68 -3.25
N SER A 372 17.41 -10.91 -2.84
CA SER A 372 17.31 -9.44 -2.66
C SER A 372 16.19 -8.98 -1.70
N MET A 373 15.73 -9.86 -0.80
CA MET A 373 14.67 -9.60 0.18
C MET A 373 15.25 -9.33 1.57
N SER A 374 14.65 -8.41 2.32
CA SER A 374 15.08 -8.12 3.69
C SER A 374 14.38 -9.00 4.74
N ARG A 375 15.04 -9.21 5.88
CA ARG A 375 14.45 -9.84 7.09
C ARG A 375 13.13 -9.18 7.47
N ALA A 376 13.07 -7.84 7.40
CA ALA A 376 11.88 -7.06 7.71
C ALA A 376 10.69 -7.41 6.80
N GLN A 377 10.88 -7.54 5.49
CA GLN A 377 9.80 -7.96 4.57
C GLN A 377 9.25 -9.35 4.93
N ILE A 378 10.13 -10.30 5.25
CA ILE A 378 9.75 -11.65 5.68
C ILE A 378 8.97 -11.59 7.00
N LEU A 379 9.48 -10.87 8.00
CA LEU A 379 8.85 -10.75 9.32
C LEU A 379 7.49 -10.04 9.29
N GLN A 380 7.30 -9.02 8.45
CA GLN A 380 5.98 -8.41 8.25
C GLN A 380 4.97 -9.42 7.66
N HIS A 381 5.40 -10.23 6.69
CA HIS A 381 4.55 -11.28 6.12
C HIS A 381 4.20 -12.37 7.16
N LEU A 382 5.18 -12.83 7.94
CA LEU A 382 4.96 -13.77 9.05
C LEU A 382 3.98 -13.20 10.08
N ALA A 383 4.19 -11.96 10.52
CA ALA A 383 3.30 -11.30 11.47
C ALA A 383 1.84 -11.24 10.96
N ARG A 384 1.67 -11.06 9.64
CA ARG A 384 0.36 -11.01 8.99
C ARG A 384 -0.33 -12.37 8.82
N TYR A 385 0.41 -13.45 8.50
CA TYR A 385 -0.18 -14.73 8.06
C TYR A 385 0.26 -16.00 8.81
N ALA A 386 1.33 -15.98 9.58
CA ALA A 386 1.83 -17.17 10.30
C ALA A 386 0.91 -17.61 11.45
N ASP A 387 1.01 -18.87 11.85
CA ASP A 387 0.56 -19.31 13.16
C ASP A 387 1.37 -18.65 14.30
N ALA A 388 0.87 -18.78 15.54
CA ALA A 388 1.45 -18.11 16.70
C ALA A 388 2.85 -18.66 17.06
N ASP A 389 3.05 -19.97 16.94
CA ASP A 389 4.28 -20.67 17.35
C ASP A 389 5.44 -20.31 16.41
N LEU A 390 5.18 -20.28 15.10
CA LEU A 390 6.13 -19.85 14.08
C LEU A 390 6.50 -18.38 14.26
N LEU A 391 5.52 -17.50 14.48
CA LEU A 391 5.79 -16.07 14.70
C LEU A 391 6.61 -15.85 15.97
N GLN A 392 6.28 -16.52 17.08
CA GLN A 392 7.01 -16.41 18.34
C GLN A 392 8.46 -16.89 18.19
N SER A 393 8.67 -18.04 17.56
CA SER A 393 10.02 -18.57 17.29
C SER A 393 10.84 -17.60 16.42
N ALA A 394 10.24 -17.09 15.34
CA ALA A 394 10.88 -16.14 14.44
C ALA A 394 11.22 -14.79 15.10
N MET A 395 10.39 -14.32 16.03
CA MET A 395 10.65 -13.14 16.85
C MET A 395 11.85 -13.35 17.77
N GLN A 396 11.89 -14.47 18.50
CA GLN A 396 12.98 -14.79 19.44
C GLN A 396 14.33 -14.95 18.72
N GLU A 397 14.37 -15.73 17.64
CA GLU A 397 15.56 -15.88 16.80
C GLU A 397 16.04 -14.52 16.23
N THR A 398 15.10 -13.66 15.81
CA THR A 398 15.46 -12.34 15.28
C THR A 398 15.98 -11.42 16.38
N ARG A 399 15.34 -11.36 17.56
CA ARG A 399 15.79 -10.54 18.68
C ARG A 399 17.22 -10.91 19.09
N GLN A 400 17.53 -12.20 19.18
CA GLN A 400 18.89 -12.68 19.44
C GLN A 400 19.88 -12.29 18.33
N ALA A 401 19.53 -12.49 17.05
CA ALA A 401 20.39 -12.13 15.92
C ALA A 401 20.59 -10.61 15.72
N TYR A 402 19.72 -9.79 16.32
CA TYR A 402 19.71 -8.34 16.17
C TYR A 402 20.20 -7.56 17.40
N GLN A 403 20.46 -8.22 18.54
CA GLN A 403 20.91 -7.57 19.79
C GLN A 403 22.13 -6.64 19.59
N ASP A 404 23.09 -7.06 18.77
CA ASP A 404 24.36 -6.35 18.50
C ASP A 404 24.29 -5.47 17.23
N LYS A 405 23.12 -5.35 16.61
CA LYS A 405 22.91 -4.54 15.40
C LYS A 405 22.61 -3.08 15.76
N PRO A 406 22.93 -2.12 14.86
CA PRO A 406 22.56 -0.73 15.04
C PRO A 406 21.06 -0.57 15.31
N ALA A 407 20.69 0.39 16.17
CA ALA A 407 19.32 0.59 16.61
C ALA A 407 18.31 0.76 15.45
N ALA A 408 18.70 1.41 14.35
CA ALA A 408 17.87 1.51 13.14
C ALA A 408 17.52 0.13 12.56
N SER A 409 18.48 -0.80 12.48
CA SER A 409 18.24 -2.17 11.98
C SER A 409 17.38 -3.00 12.93
N GLN A 410 17.42 -2.73 14.24
CA GLN A 410 16.49 -3.34 15.20
C GLN A 410 15.08 -2.76 15.01
N LEU A 411 14.97 -1.45 14.84
CA LEU A 411 13.69 -0.78 14.60
C LEU A 411 13.03 -1.23 13.29
N ASP A 412 13.79 -1.43 12.21
CA ASP A 412 13.26 -1.92 10.92
C ASP A 412 12.48 -3.25 11.10
N VAL A 413 13.05 -4.20 11.85
CA VAL A 413 12.39 -5.50 12.09
C VAL A 413 11.26 -5.40 13.11
N ILE A 414 11.39 -4.57 14.14
CA ILE A 414 10.32 -4.31 15.12
C ILE A 414 9.09 -3.69 14.41
N GLN A 415 9.30 -2.66 13.60
CA GLN A 415 8.25 -1.95 12.89
C GLN A 415 7.57 -2.86 11.85
N ALA A 416 8.34 -3.72 11.18
CA ALA A 416 7.81 -4.72 10.26
C ALA A 416 6.84 -5.70 10.94
N ILE A 417 7.23 -6.25 12.10
CA ILE A 417 6.37 -7.16 12.88
C ILE A 417 5.13 -6.40 13.38
N HIS A 418 5.30 -5.17 13.88
CA HIS A 418 4.18 -4.33 14.34
C HIS A 418 3.18 -4.03 13.23
N ASN A 419 3.66 -3.67 12.04
CA ASN A 419 2.82 -3.43 10.86
C ASN A 419 2.04 -4.69 10.47
N GLY A 420 2.70 -5.85 10.39
CA GLY A 420 2.04 -7.11 10.03
C GLY A 420 0.98 -7.55 11.02
N LEU A 421 1.23 -7.38 12.33
CA LEU A 421 0.24 -7.63 13.38
C LEU A 421 -0.95 -6.66 13.28
N SER A 422 -0.70 -5.37 13.03
CA SER A 422 -1.73 -4.36 12.85
C SER A 422 -2.59 -4.61 11.62
N GLU A 423 -1.99 -5.03 10.49
CA GLU A 423 -2.69 -5.42 9.26
C GLU A 423 -3.54 -6.70 9.43
N ARG A 424 -3.06 -7.65 10.25
CA ARG A 424 -3.83 -8.83 10.69
C ARG A 424 -4.97 -8.47 11.65
N GLY A 425 -4.94 -7.27 12.24
CA GLY A 425 -5.81 -6.87 13.33
C GLY A 425 -5.53 -7.63 14.64
N ALA A 426 -4.33 -8.19 14.82
CA ALA A 426 -3.94 -8.79 16.10
C ALA A 426 -3.80 -7.71 17.21
N PRO A 427 -3.91 -8.06 18.50
CA PRO A 427 -3.47 -7.17 19.57
C PRO A 427 -1.95 -6.96 19.52
N ALA A 428 -1.45 -5.89 20.14
CA ALA A 428 -0.03 -5.63 20.21
C ALA A 428 0.69 -6.74 21.02
N ASN A 429 1.75 -7.31 20.44
CA ASN A 429 2.49 -8.41 21.07
C ASN A 429 3.34 -7.89 22.25
N PRO A 430 3.19 -8.44 23.49
CA PRO A 430 3.92 -7.97 24.66
C PRO A 430 5.46 -8.04 24.55
N GLU A 431 5.99 -9.10 23.94
CA GLU A 431 7.44 -9.29 23.76
C GLU A 431 8.02 -8.26 22.76
N LEU A 432 7.27 -7.96 21.70
CA LEU A 432 7.61 -6.91 20.74
C LEU A 432 7.60 -5.52 21.39
N LEU A 433 6.56 -5.24 22.19
CA LEU A 433 6.44 -3.98 22.93
C LEU A 433 7.57 -3.82 23.95
N GLN A 434 7.99 -4.90 24.62
CA GLN A 434 9.12 -4.88 25.54
C GLN A 434 10.43 -4.55 24.80
N TRP A 435 10.73 -5.25 23.70
CA TRP A 435 11.94 -4.97 22.90
C TRP A 435 11.96 -3.52 22.38
N ALA A 436 10.80 -3.00 21.96
CA ALA A 436 10.68 -1.59 21.57
C ALA A 436 10.93 -0.61 22.74
N GLN A 437 10.47 -0.92 23.96
CA GLN A 437 10.72 -0.09 25.15
C GLN A 437 12.20 -0.08 25.56
N GLU A 438 12.86 -1.24 25.49
CA GLU A 438 14.30 -1.38 25.72
C GLU A 438 15.10 -0.53 24.71
N LEU A 439 14.78 -0.66 23.42
CA LEU A 439 15.42 0.10 22.34
C LEU A 439 15.18 1.62 22.47
N ALA A 440 13.96 2.03 22.83
CA ALA A 440 13.63 3.43 23.08
C ALA A 440 14.43 4.02 24.26
N THR A 441 14.58 3.24 25.33
CA THR A 441 15.37 3.64 26.51
C THR A 441 16.85 3.78 26.14
N GLN A 442 17.43 2.79 25.45
CA GLN A 442 18.80 2.83 24.96
C GLN A 442 19.08 4.06 24.07
N LEU A 443 18.14 4.38 23.17
CA LEU A 443 18.27 5.56 22.30
C LEU A 443 18.16 6.87 23.07
N LEU A 444 17.23 6.99 24.02
CA LEU A 444 17.09 8.19 24.86
C LEU A 444 18.33 8.45 25.71
N ASP A 445 18.86 7.42 26.38
CA ASP A 445 20.07 7.55 27.21
C ASP A 445 21.33 7.87 26.38
N SER A 446 21.30 7.60 25.07
CA SER A 446 22.33 8.03 24.11
C SER A 446 22.14 9.47 23.60
N ALA A 447 20.91 9.99 23.64
CA ALA A 447 20.51 11.26 23.03
C ALA A 447 20.72 12.49 23.93
N ASP A 448 20.93 12.31 25.24
CA ASP A 448 21.16 13.35 26.27
C ASP A 448 22.41 14.25 26.04
N LYS A 449 23.02 14.22 24.85
CA LYS A 449 24.27 14.92 24.51
C LYS A 449 24.13 16.09 23.54
N GLN A 450 23.01 16.28 22.84
CA GLN A 450 22.81 17.42 21.92
C GLN A 450 21.39 18.02 21.97
N PRO A 451 21.22 19.36 21.85
CA PRO A 451 19.92 20.02 21.89
C PRO A 451 19.18 20.00 20.53
N ALA A 452 17.86 19.86 20.56
CA ALA A 452 17.01 19.73 19.37
C ALA A 452 16.29 21.04 18.95
N PRO A 453 16.29 21.42 17.66
CA PRO A 453 15.37 22.42 17.07
C PRO A 453 14.08 21.78 16.51
N SER A 454 13.11 22.58 16.06
CA SER A 454 11.76 22.15 15.64
C SER A 454 11.24 22.83 14.34
N TRP A 455 10.02 22.45 13.91
CA TRP A 455 9.27 22.86 12.69
C TRP A 455 9.80 22.27 11.36
N ILE A 456 9.02 22.03 10.28
CA ILE A 456 7.56 21.83 10.02
C ILE A 456 7.44 20.92 8.76
N ALA A 457 6.28 20.28 8.50
CA ALA A 457 6.09 19.37 7.34
C ALA A 457 5.81 20.08 6.00
N LEU A 458 6.35 19.53 4.91
CA LEU A 458 5.91 19.74 3.52
C LEU A 458 5.19 18.45 3.05
N GLY A 459 4.24 18.56 2.12
CA GLY A 459 3.32 17.47 1.72
C GLY A 459 3.93 16.31 0.91
N ASP A 460 3.08 15.57 0.19
CA ASP A 460 3.29 14.21 -0.35
C ASP A 460 4.40 13.97 -1.42
N ALA A 461 5.45 14.78 -1.44
CA ALA A 461 6.59 14.61 -2.33
C ALA A 461 7.81 13.99 -1.62
N LYS A 462 8.54 13.12 -2.32
CA LYS A 462 9.72 12.37 -1.81
C LYS A 462 10.97 13.26 -1.66
N TRP A 463 10.88 14.36 -0.92
CA TRP A 463 12.00 15.25 -0.61
C TRP A 463 12.32 15.20 0.88
N SER A 464 13.62 15.14 1.22
CA SER A 464 14.09 15.39 2.57
C SER A 464 14.54 16.84 2.71
N LEU A 465 14.12 17.51 3.78
CA LEU A 465 14.59 18.85 4.13
C LEU A 465 15.58 18.73 5.30
N GLN A 466 16.80 19.27 5.14
CA GLN A 466 17.76 19.40 6.23
C GLN A 466 18.00 20.89 6.52
N THR A 467 17.75 21.30 7.76
CA THR A 467 18.06 22.67 8.20
C THR A 467 19.54 22.76 8.52
N ARG A 468 20.28 23.55 7.74
CA ARG A 468 21.71 23.78 7.87
C ARG A 468 22.00 25.27 8.04
N LYS A 469 23.17 25.62 8.59
CA LYS A 469 23.60 27.02 8.66
C LYS A 469 23.97 27.48 7.25
N CYS A 470 23.79 28.76 6.93
CA CYS A 470 24.52 29.35 5.81
C CYS A 470 26.03 29.17 6.08
N ALA A 471 26.80 28.73 5.08
CA ALA A 471 28.15 28.16 5.22
C ALA A 471 28.20 26.84 6.04
N ASP A 472 27.90 25.70 5.41
CA ASP A 472 27.94 24.36 6.03
C ASP A 472 28.56 23.30 5.07
N VAL A 473 29.02 22.19 5.65
CA VAL A 473 29.72 21.09 4.98
C VAL A 473 29.02 19.76 5.26
N LEU A 474 28.49 19.12 4.22
CA LEU A 474 28.06 17.72 4.28
C LEU A 474 29.30 16.83 4.21
N LYS A 475 29.37 15.79 5.05
CA LYS A 475 30.54 14.92 5.17
C LYS A 475 30.13 13.45 5.07
N SER A 476 30.74 12.71 4.15
CA SER A 476 30.52 11.26 4.06
C SER A 476 31.17 10.53 5.24
N LYS A 477 30.80 9.26 5.45
CA LYS A 477 31.67 8.28 6.12
C LYS A 477 33.02 8.16 5.40
N SER A 478 34.03 7.70 6.12
CA SER A 478 35.35 7.46 5.53
C SER A 478 35.37 6.21 4.66
N PHE A 479 35.98 6.29 3.48
CA PHE A 479 36.19 5.20 2.55
C PHE A 479 37.67 5.11 2.14
N ALA A 480 38.09 3.97 1.59
CA ALA A 480 39.41 3.83 0.99
C ALA A 480 39.42 4.52 -0.37
N ALA A 481 40.35 5.44 -0.61
CA ALA A 481 40.39 6.20 -1.85
C ALA A 481 40.56 5.27 -3.07
N PRO A 482 39.70 5.39 -4.11
CA PRO A 482 39.95 4.76 -5.39
C PRO A 482 41.09 5.47 -6.14
N GLU A 483 41.53 4.93 -7.28
CA GLU A 483 42.48 5.61 -8.17
C GLU A 483 41.89 6.90 -8.78
N LYS A 484 40.59 6.88 -9.05
CA LYS A 484 39.82 7.98 -9.62
C LYS A 484 38.44 8.04 -8.98
N LEU A 485 37.92 9.25 -8.78
CA LEU A 485 36.55 9.48 -8.36
C LEU A 485 35.87 10.41 -9.38
N VAL A 486 34.86 9.90 -10.07
CA VAL A 486 34.05 10.66 -11.04
C VAL A 486 32.78 11.12 -10.35
N LEU A 487 32.39 12.38 -10.61
CA LEU A 487 31.23 13.04 -10.05
C LEU A 487 30.45 13.72 -11.18
N TRP A 488 29.14 13.81 -11.08
CA TRP A 488 28.34 14.72 -11.91
C TRP A 488 27.91 15.90 -11.05
N VAL A 489 28.35 17.10 -11.41
CA VAL A 489 28.19 18.33 -10.62
C VAL A 489 27.45 19.38 -11.44
N ASP A 490 26.47 20.03 -10.83
CA ASP A 490 25.79 21.22 -11.35
C ASP A 490 25.75 22.34 -10.30
N GLY A 491 25.18 23.48 -10.70
CA GLY A 491 24.98 24.62 -9.83
C GLY A 491 25.89 25.81 -10.14
N HIS A 492 25.79 26.83 -9.29
CA HIS A 492 26.36 28.15 -9.50
C HIS A 492 27.18 28.64 -8.31
N ARG A 493 28.14 29.54 -8.61
CA ARG A 493 29.04 30.16 -7.63
C ARG A 493 28.95 31.67 -7.74
N GLY A 494 27.74 32.18 -7.49
CA GLY A 494 27.40 33.60 -7.54
C GLY A 494 26.69 34.03 -8.84
N PRO A 495 26.10 35.25 -8.83
CA PRO A 495 25.24 35.77 -9.90
C PRO A 495 25.86 35.65 -11.30
N PRO A 496 25.14 35.21 -12.34
CA PRO A 496 25.71 34.98 -13.69
C PRO A 496 26.47 36.17 -14.31
N THR A 497 26.15 37.40 -13.89
CA THR A 497 26.78 38.66 -14.32
C THR A 497 28.03 39.04 -13.52
N ALA A 498 28.35 38.30 -12.45
CA ALA A 498 29.50 38.52 -11.58
C ALA A 498 30.58 37.44 -11.78
N GLU A 499 31.79 37.72 -11.32
CA GLU A 499 32.89 36.76 -11.26
C GLU A 499 32.53 35.56 -10.36
N ALA A 500 33.06 34.38 -10.68
CA ALA A 500 32.80 33.17 -9.92
C ALA A 500 33.62 33.16 -8.63
N HIS A 501 33.01 32.80 -7.49
CA HIS A 501 33.75 32.59 -6.24
C HIS A 501 34.00 31.11 -5.95
N ASP A 502 34.97 30.82 -5.09
CA ASP A 502 35.37 29.45 -4.75
C ASP A 502 34.82 28.98 -3.38
N LYS A 503 33.83 29.70 -2.82
CA LYS A 503 33.12 29.32 -1.59
C LYS A 503 32.39 27.97 -1.69
N ASN A 504 31.84 27.64 -2.87
CA ASN A 504 31.02 26.45 -3.09
C ASN A 504 31.81 25.42 -3.87
N LEU A 505 32.00 24.23 -3.31
CA LEU A 505 32.85 23.17 -3.89
C LEU A 505 32.50 21.77 -3.39
N VAL A 506 32.91 20.77 -4.16
CA VAL A 506 32.97 19.37 -3.73
C VAL A 506 34.44 19.00 -3.58
N ARG A 507 34.82 18.35 -2.48
CA ARG A 507 36.21 18.00 -2.23
C ARG A 507 36.39 16.62 -1.59
N VAL A 508 37.46 15.95 -1.95
CA VAL A 508 37.96 14.77 -1.24
C VAL A 508 39.00 15.23 -0.24
N VAL A 509 38.79 14.90 1.04
CA VAL A 509 39.70 15.23 2.14
C VAL A 509 40.30 13.97 2.76
N ASP A 510 41.51 14.09 3.27
CA ASP A 510 42.11 13.09 4.14
C ASP A 510 41.26 12.91 5.42
N ALA A 511 40.90 11.67 5.76
CA ALA A 511 39.92 11.43 6.82
C ALA A 511 40.42 11.77 8.23
N GLN A 512 41.73 11.79 8.47
CA GLN A 512 42.33 12.10 9.79
C GLN A 512 42.71 13.58 9.92
N SER A 513 43.39 14.13 8.92
CA SER A 513 43.94 15.50 8.96
C SER A 513 43.00 16.57 8.38
N GLY A 514 41.97 16.18 7.62
CA GLY A 514 41.08 17.11 6.93
C GLY A 514 41.72 17.86 5.75
N ALA A 515 42.96 17.52 5.39
CA ALA A 515 43.66 18.12 4.26
C ALA A 515 42.92 17.81 2.94
N THR A 516 42.65 18.83 2.13
CA THR A 516 42.03 18.65 0.80
C THR A 516 43.04 17.99 -0.15
N LEU A 517 42.61 16.89 -0.78
CA LEU A 517 43.43 16.09 -1.71
C LEU A 517 43.05 16.38 -3.17
N ALA A 518 41.77 16.54 -3.44
CA ALA A 518 41.23 16.94 -4.74
C ALA A 518 39.92 17.71 -4.54
N SER A 519 39.58 18.61 -5.47
CA SER A 519 38.35 19.41 -5.41
C SER A 519 37.85 19.78 -6.79
N VAL A 520 36.53 19.91 -6.91
CA VAL A 520 35.85 20.46 -8.08
C VAL A 520 34.81 21.50 -7.66
N PHE A 521 34.55 22.44 -8.55
CA PHE A 521 33.66 23.57 -8.31
C PHE A 521 32.44 23.51 -9.25
N PRO A 522 31.24 23.91 -8.79
CA PRO A 522 30.04 23.99 -9.63
C PRO A 522 30.26 24.74 -10.95
N PRO A 523 29.77 24.22 -12.09
CA PRO A 523 30.12 24.69 -13.44
C PRO A 523 29.44 26.00 -13.87
N ARG A 524 28.59 26.61 -13.02
CA ARG A 524 27.71 27.74 -13.35
C ARG A 524 26.68 27.39 -14.44
N HIS A 525 26.12 26.19 -14.34
CA HIS A 525 25.08 25.69 -15.23
C HIS A 525 24.08 24.83 -14.45
N ASN A 526 22.84 24.77 -14.94
CA ASN A 526 21.80 23.89 -14.42
C ASN A 526 21.92 22.44 -14.92
N ASP A 527 22.93 22.14 -15.74
CA ASP A 527 23.14 20.80 -16.32
C ASP A 527 24.35 20.16 -15.64
N CYS A 528 24.15 18.94 -15.11
CA CYS A 528 25.22 18.12 -14.55
C CYS A 528 26.39 17.91 -15.53
N ARG A 529 27.59 18.36 -15.14
CA ARG A 529 28.85 18.12 -15.86
C ARG A 529 29.62 16.98 -15.21
N ARG A 530 30.20 16.10 -16.03
CA ARG A 530 31.06 15.00 -15.56
C ARG A 530 32.45 15.54 -15.23
N GLU A 531 32.83 15.37 -13.98
CA GLU A 531 34.07 15.85 -13.39
C GLU A 531 34.88 14.67 -12.84
N GLU A 532 36.21 14.69 -12.98
CA GLU A 532 37.09 13.56 -12.65
C GLU A 532 38.19 14.00 -11.69
N LEU A 533 38.15 13.48 -10.45
CA LEU A 533 39.16 13.73 -9.43
C LEU A 533 40.20 12.61 -9.47
N ASP A 534 41.44 12.97 -9.80
CA ASP A 534 42.60 12.08 -9.71
C ASP A 534 42.99 11.87 -8.24
N LEU A 535 42.99 10.60 -7.81
CA LEU A 535 43.34 10.16 -6.47
C LEU A 535 44.45 9.08 -6.51
N ALA A 536 45.14 8.90 -7.64
CA ALA A 536 46.11 7.82 -7.86
C ALA A 536 47.27 7.84 -6.83
N LYS A 537 47.64 9.02 -6.33
CA LYS A 537 48.67 9.21 -5.28
C LYS A 537 48.19 8.86 -3.86
N HIS A 538 46.92 8.51 -3.71
CA HIS A 538 46.24 8.34 -2.42
C HIS A 538 45.47 7.02 -2.32
N VAL A 539 45.56 6.13 -3.32
CA VAL A 539 44.86 4.84 -3.37
C VAL A 539 44.98 4.07 -2.04
N GLY A 540 43.84 3.60 -1.53
CA GLY A 540 43.76 2.86 -0.26
C GLY A 540 43.83 3.71 1.01
N LYS A 541 44.19 5.01 0.92
CA LYS A 541 44.17 5.92 2.07
C LYS A 541 42.74 6.18 2.53
N ALA A 542 42.52 6.30 3.84
CA ALA A 542 41.22 6.68 4.38
C ALA A 542 40.91 8.15 4.06
N VAL A 543 39.87 8.38 3.26
CA VAL A 543 39.42 9.71 2.80
C VAL A 543 37.93 9.90 3.07
N ARG A 544 37.46 11.14 2.99
CA ARG A 544 36.03 11.50 3.01
C ARG A 544 35.70 12.42 1.84
N LEU A 545 34.46 12.34 1.37
CA LEU A 545 33.89 13.29 0.44
C LEU A 545 33.15 14.36 1.24
N GLU A 546 33.48 15.62 1.00
CA GLU A 546 32.82 16.78 1.58
C GLU A 546 32.16 17.62 0.48
N ILE A 547 30.88 17.96 0.68
CA ILE A 547 30.12 18.87 -0.18
C ILE A 547 29.97 20.16 0.61
N VAL A 548 30.57 21.25 0.12
CA VAL A 548 30.71 22.53 0.80
C VAL A 548 29.81 23.56 0.10
N ASP A 549 28.76 23.99 0.80
CA ASP A 549 28.01 25.20 0.45
C ASP A 549 28.49 26.32 1.37
N GLY A 550 29.47 27.08 0.90
CA GLY A 550 30.17 28.10 1.69
C GLY A 550 29.66 29.52 1.46
N ASP A 551 28.71 29.73 0.54
CA ASP A 551 28.12 31.04 0.28
C ASP A 551 26.89 31.30 1.17
N ASP A 552 26.85 32.50 1.74
CA ASP A 552 25.80 33.03 2.60
C ASP A 552 24.86 33.99 1.86
N GLY A 553 25.02 34.08 0.53
CA GLY A 553 24.15 34.81 -0.38
C GLY A 553 22.71 34.29 -0.41
N LYS A 554 21.75 35.18 -0.68
CA LYS A 554 20.31 34.84 -0.71
C LYS A 554 19.84 34.17 -2.01
N ALA A 555 20.68 34.11 -3.04
CA ALA A 555 20.36 33.58 -4.37
C ALA A 555 21.63 33.37 -5.21
N TYR A 556 21.50 32.61 -6.31
CA TYR A 556 22.53 32.39 -7.35
C TYR A 556 23.82 31.67 -6.94
N ALA A 557 23.97 31.23 -5.70
CA ALA A 557 24.95 30.21 -5.31
C ALA A 557 24.20 28.97 -4.81
N TRP A 558 24.55 27.81 -5.37
CA TRP A 558 24.00 26.49 -5.02
C TRP A 558 24.85 25.41 -5.70
N LEU A 559 24.80 24.17 -5.22
CA LEU A 559 25.42 23.04 -5.92
C LEU A 559 24.64 21.74 -5.77
N GLY A 560 24.66 20.93 -6.82
CA GLY A 560 24.20 19.54 -6.80
C GLY A 560 25.33 18.59 -7.15
N VAL A 561 25.24 17.35 -6.63
CA VAL A 561 26.18 16.26 -6.90
C VAL A 561 25.37 14.99 -7.10
N THR A 562 25.67 14.24 -8.17
CA THR A 562 25.05 12.95 -8.47
C THR A 562 26.07 11.98 -9.09
N ARG A 563 25.67 10.72 -9.26
CA ARG A 563 26.44 9.65 -9.94
C ARG A 563 27.91 9.58 -9.52
N ILE A 564 28.15 9.20 -8.25
CA ILE A 564 29.51 9.00 -7.75
C ILE A 564 30.03 7.65 -8.26
N GLU A 565 31.11 7.66 -9.05
CA GLU A 565 31.71 6.46 -9.64
C GLU A 565 33.21 6.35 -9.29
N PRO A 566 33.70 5.22 -8.75
CA PRO A 566 32.92 4.07 -8.27
C PRO A 566 31.99 4.45 -7.11
N ALA A 567 30.97 3.63 -6.86
CA ALA A 567 29.94 3.87 -5.84
C ALA A 567 30.45 3.65 -4.40
N VAL A 568 31.49 4.39 -3.99
CA VAL A 568 32.15 4.33 -2.68
C VAL A 568 31.49 5.22 -1.62
N VAL A 569 30.53 6.06 -2.02
CA VAL A 569 29.74 6.93 -1.14
C VAL A 569 28.27 6.88 -1.58
N SER A 570 27.37 6.64 -0.63
CA SER A 570 25.92 6.71 -0.79
C SER A 570 25.35 7.98 -0.14
N VAL A 571 24.13 8.39 -0.53
CA VAL A 571 23.36 9.44 0.15
C VAL A 571 23.22 9.15 1.66
N ASN A 572 23.11 7.87 2.03
CA ASN A 572 23.02 7.42 3.43
C ASN A 572 24.33 7.62 4.23
N ASP A 573 25.47 7.85 3.57
CA ASP A 573 26.75 8.08 4.26
C ASP A 573 26.94 9.53 4.72
N PHE A 574 26.03 10.43 4.33
CA PHE A 574 25.97 11.82 4.81
C PHE A 574 24.99 12.01 5.99
N GLN A 575 24.32 10.94 6.45
CA GLN A 575 23.37 10.99 7.56
C GLN A 575 24.09 11.01 8.92
N ASN A 576 23.72 11.96 9.79
CA ASN A 576 24.22 12.08 11.16
C ASN A 576 23.08 12.55 12.08
N GLU A 577 23.03 12.01 13.31
CA GLU A 577 22.16 12.37 14.46
C GLU A 577 20.62 12.35 14.27
N ASP A 578 20.06 12.81 13.15
CA ASP A 578 18.61 12.78 12.88
C ASP A 578 18.04 11.36 12.85
N SER A 579 18.85 10.33 12.50
CA SER A 579 18.38 8.93 12.49
C SER A 579 17.95 8.42 13.88
N THR A 580 18.61 8.86 14.96
CA THR A 580 18.18 8.57 16.33
C THR A 580 16.85 9.26 16.64
N ARG A 581 16.67 10.50 16.17
CA ARG A 581 15.44 11.27 16.37
C ARG A 581 14.25 10.66 15.62
N GLU A 582 14.41 10.29 14.35
CA GLU A 582 13.37 9.59 13.58
C GLU A 582 13.05 8.21 14.18
N SER A 583 14.08 7.49 14.66
CA SER A 583 13.87 6.24 15.40
C SER A 583 13.03 6.45 16.65
N LEU A 584 13.32 7.51 17.42
CA LEU A 584 12.56 7.88 18.61
C LEU A 584 11.15 8.38 18.30
N LYS A 585 10.90 9.09 17.19
CA LYS A 585 9.53 9.43 16.72
C LYS A 585 8.72 8.17 16.41
N THR A 586 9.34 7.21 15.74
CA THR A 586 8.73 5.94 15.34
C THR A 586 8.36 5.11 16.57
N LEU A 587 9.33 4.93 17.48
CA LEU A 587 9.13 4.26 18.77
C LEU A 587 8.10 4.99 19.65
N ALA A 588 8.14 6.33 19.71
CA ALA A 588 7.16 7.14 20.45
C ALA A 588 5.73 6.94 19.92
N THR A 589 5.56 6.81 18.60
CA THR A 589 4.26 6.58 17.96
C THR A 589 3.74 5.17 18.27
N MET A 590 4.60 4.14 18.16
CA MET A 590 4.22 2.76 18.44
C MET A 590 3.98 2.47 19.93
N LEU A 591 4.78 3.08 20.82
CA LEU A 591 4.71 2.90 22.28
C LEU A 591 3.73 3.86 22.97
N GLN A 592 3.10 4.74 22.20
CA GLN A 592 2.25 5.85 22.64
C GLN A 592 1.22 5.47 23.73
N HIS A 593 0.65 4.27 23.65
CA HIS A 593 -0.39 3.75 24.55
C HIS A 593 0.10 2.63 25.50
N SER A 594 1.36 2.19 25.39
CA SER A 594 1.89 0.99 26.07
C SER A 594 3.15 1.21 26.90
N ALA A 595 3.90 2.29 26.67
CA ALA A 595 5.07 2.62 27.48
C ALA A 595 4.72 2.98 28.95
N PRO A 596 5.60 2.66 29.91
CA PRO A 596 5.58 3.20 31.27
C PRO A 596 5.54 4.72 31.29
N ALA A 597 4.86 5.31 32.29
CA ALA A 597 4.64 6.76 32.37
C ALA A 597 5.93 7.58 32.23
N ALA A 598 7.01 7.16 32.89
CA ALA A 598 8.32 7.82 32.83
C ALA A 598 8.97 7.76 31.43
N LEU A 599 8.86 6.63 30.71
CA LEU A 599 9.36 6.52 29.34
C LEU A 599 8.48 7.32 28.36
N ARG A 600 7.16 7.27 28.57
CA ARG A 600 6.17 7.97 27.75
C ARG A 600 6.33 9.50 27.81
N GLU A 601 6.71 10.06 28.96
CA GLU A 601 7.07 11.48 29.09
C GLU A 601 8.32 11.84 28.29
N LYS A 602 9.40 11.05 28.39
CA LYS A 602 10.61 11.27 27.58
C LYS A 602 10.30 11.19 26.07
N LEU A 603 9.44 10.25 25.67
CA LEU A 603 9.01 10.06 24.28
C LEU A 603 8.02 11.12 23.78
N ALA A 604 7.29 11.82 24.65
CA ALA A 604 6.31 12.82 24.26
C ALA A 604 6.91 13.99 23.45
N ALA A 605 8.19 14.33 23.69
CA ALA A 605 8.92 15.34 22.92
C ALA A 605 9.17 14.95 21.44
N TYR A 606 8.98 13.68 21.09
CA TYR A 606 9.13 13.13 19.74
C TYR A 606 7.77 12.89 19.05
N LEU A 607 6.66 13.10 19.74
CA LEU A 607 5.33 13.09 19.14
C LEU A 607 5.01 14.47 18.53
N PRO A 608 4.17 14.54 17.48
CA PRO A 608 3.65 15.82 17.02
C PRO A 608 2.89 16.50 18.17
N PRO A 609 3.09 17.81 18.42
CA PRO A 609 2.35 18.51 19.46
C PRO A 609 0.87 18.47 19.11
N ARG A 610 0.11 17.65 19.84
CA ARG A 610 -1.35 17.58 19.69
C ARG A 610 -1.91 18.97 20.03
N PRO A 611 -2.93 19.46 19.29
CA PRO A 611 -3.58 20.73 19.63
C PRO A 611 -3.99 20.70 21.10
N ALA A 612 -3.56 21.70 21.88
CA ALA A 612 -4.03 21.82 23.25
C ALA A 612 -5.56 21.88 23.20
N PRO A 613 -6.27 20.94 23.84
CA PRO A 613 -7.72 21.03 23.88
C PRO A 613 -8.11 22.35 24.56
N PRO A 614 -9.25 22.96 24.19
CA PRO A 614 -9.75 24.10 24.94
C PRO A 614 -9.88 23.67 26.41
N PRO A 615 -9.33 24.45 27.37
CA PRO A 615 -9.47 24.11 28.77
C PRO A 615 -10.96 23.99 29.09
N LEU A 616 -11.34 22.92 29.79
CA LEU A 616 -12.71 22.75 30.27
C LEU A 616 -13.12 24.01 31.06
N PRO A 617 -14.35 24.52 30.89
CA PRO A 617 -14.78 25.77 31.49
C PRO A 617 -15.03 25.62 33.01
N VAL A 618 -13.95 25.45 33.77
CA VAL A 618 -13.92 25.53 35.22
C VAL A 618 -13.99 27.01 35.60
N SER A 619 -14.91 27.41 36.48
CA SER A 619 -15.02 28.82 36.87
C SER A 619 -13.75 29.29 37.62
N PRO A 620 -13.39 30.58 37.56
CA PRO A 620 -12.24 31.11 38.30
C PRO A 620 -12.30 30.79 39.82
N GLU A 621 -13.49 30.77 40.40
CA GLU A 621 -13.75 30.41 41.80
C GLU A 621 -13.49 28.93 42.08
N GLN A 622 -13.95 28.03 41.20
CA GLN A 622 -13.67 26.59 41.29
C GLN A 622 -12.17 26.34 41.13
N ARG A 623 -11.52 27.01 40.17
CA ARG A 623 -10.08 26.87 39.95
C ARG A 623 -9.27 27.30 41.17
N LYS A 624 -9.60 28.47 41.75
CA LYS A 624 -8.97 28.95 42.99
C LYS A 624 -9.15 27.98 44.17
N LYS A 625 -10.32 27.33 44.28
CA LYS A 625 -10.56 26.28 45.30
C LYS A 625 -9.66 25.06 45.09
N LEU A 626 -9.54 24.57 43.85
CA LEU A 626 -8.67 23.43 43.51
C LEU A 626 -7.19 23.75 43.77
N ASP A 627 -6.70 24.91 43.33
CA ASP A 627 -5.32 25.33 43.58
C ASP A 627 -5.02 25.48 45.09
N THR A 628 -5.98 25.97 45.87
CA THR A 628 -5.88 26.04 47.35
C THR A 628 -5.83 24.63 47.97
N LEU A 629 -6.66 23.69 47.49
CA LEU A 629 -6.69 22.32 48.00
C LEU A 629 -5.41 21.54 47.66
N ILE A 630 -4.91 21.67 46.43
CA ILE A 630 -3.63 21.07 45.99
C ILE A 630 -2.49 21.59 46.87
N ALA A 631 -2.38 22.91 47.04
CA ALA A 631 -1.34 23.51 47.89
C ALA A 631 -1.44 23.05 49.37
N ALA A 632 -2.66 22.92 49.91
CA ALA A 632 -2.88 22.41 51.26
C ALA A 632 -2.42 20.94 51.41
N ARG A 633 -2.77 20.06 50.44
CA ARG A 633 -2.38 18.64 50.44
C ARG A 633 -0.87 18.46 50.31
N VAL A 634 -0.20 19.23 49.44
CA VAL A 634 1.28 19.23 49.35
C VAL A 634 1.93 19.69 50.66
N ALA A 635 1.42 20.78 51.26
CA ALA A 635 1.96 21.32 52.51
C ALA A 635 1.71 20.40 53.73
N ALA A 636 0.62 19.62 53.72
CA ALA A 636 0.36 18.57 54.70
C ALA A 636 1.30 17.38 54.51
N PHE A 637 1.47 16.91 53.26
CA PHE A 637 2.41 15.83 52.91
C PHE A 637 3.83 16.12 53.40
N ALA A 638 4.34 17.32 53.14
CA ALA A 638 5.69 17.74 53.51
C ALA A 638 5.98 17.74 55.04
N LYS A 639 4.94 17.63 55.88
CA LYS A 639 5.04 17.57 57.36
C LYS A 639 4.65 16.22 57.93
N ALA A 640 4.07 15.33 57.13
CA ALA A 640 3.54 14.06 57.55
C ALA A 640 4.59 12.93 57.50
N LYS A 641 4.24 11.79 58.09
CA LYS A 641 4.91 10.51 57.86
C LYS A 641 3.84 9.56 57.29
N PRO A 642 3.75 9.39 55.97
CA PRO A 642 2.71 8.58 55.35
C PRO A 642 2.89 7.09 55.69
N ASP A 643 1.79 6.39 55.90
CA ASP A 643 1.74 4.93 55.99
C ASP A 643 1.58 4.33 54.58
N LEU A 644 2.61 3.60 54.14
CA LEU A 644 2.63 2.99 52.81
C LEU A 644 1.66 1.81 52.69
N GLU A 645 1.31 1.13 53.79
CA GLU A 645 0.35 0.01 53.77
C GLU A 645 -1.08 0.54 53.62
N THR A 646 -1.44 1.54 54.41
CA THR A 646 -2.70 2.29 54.22
C THR A 646 -2.76 2.90 52.81
N GLY A 647 -1.68 3.52 52.32
CA GLY A 647 -1.60 4.09 50.97
C GLY A 647 -1.83 3.06 49.85
N ALA A 648 -1.23 1.87 49.96
CA ALA A 648 -1.44 0.78 49.02
C ALA A 648 -2.90 0.28 49.01
N ASN A 649 -3.55 0.22 50.19
CA ASN A 649 -4.97 -0.13 50.28
C ASN A 649 -5.87 0.93 49.64
N VAL A 650 -5.59 2.23 49.84
CA VAL A 650 -6.31 3.33 49.17
C VAL A 650 -6.13 3.26 47.65
N PHE A 651 -4.91 2.96 47.16
CA PHE A 651 -4.65 2.72 45.74
C PHE A 651 -5.49 1.56 45.19
N LYS A 652 -5.51 0.42 45.90
CA LYS A 652 -6.27 -0.77 45.52
C LYS A 652 -7.78 -0.51 45.43
N MET A 653 -8.32 0.31 46.32
CA MET A 653 -9.75 0.65 46.34
C MET A 653 -10.17 1.68 45.28
N ASN A 654 -9.32 2.67 44.97
CA ASN A 654 -9.72 3.86 44.20
C ASN A 654 -9.06 3.96 42.81
N CYS A 655 -7.89 3.35 42.62
CA CYS A 655 -7.04 3.56 41.45
C CYS A 655 -6.81 2.28 40.63
N ALA A 656 -6.63 1.14 41.30
CA ALA A 656 -6.23 -0.13 40.66
C ALA A 656 -7.24 -0.68 39.64
N ALA A 657 -8.50 -0.24 39.65
CA ALA A 657 -9.48 -0.57 38.61
C ALA A 657 -9.10 0.02 37.23
N CYS A 658 -8.43 1.17 37.22
CA CYS A 658 -8.05 1.88 35.99
C CYS A 658 -6.54 1.87 35.71
N HIS A 659 -5.71 1.80 36.75
CA HIS A 659 -4.25 1.93 36.67
C HIS A 659 -3.54 0.67 37.15
N GLN A 660 -2.36 0.41 36.58
CA GLN A 660 -1.50 -0.73 36.90
C GLN A 660 -0.19 -0.26 37.54
N ILE A 661 0.29 -0.99 38.55
CA ILE A 661 1.63 -0.87 39.15
C ILE A 661 2.19 -2.29 39.29
N LYS A 662 3.43 -2.53 38.85
CA LYS A 662 4.14 -3.82 38.95
C LYS A 662 3.34 -5.02 38.42
N GLY A 663 2.52 -4.79 37.39
CA GLY A 663 1.63 -5.79 36.79
C GLY A 663 0.27 -5.95 37.48
N GLU A 664 0.05 -5.39 38.66
CA GLU A 664 -1.25 -5.45 39.36
C GLU A 664 -2.13 -4.23 39.05
N GLY A 665 -3.38 -4.47 38.64
CA GLY A 665 -4.37 -3.43 38.31
C GLY A 665 -4.82 -3.43 36.85
N GLY A 666 -5.54 -2.39 36.44
CA GLY A 666 -6.11 -2.21 35.09
C GLY A 666 -5.23 -1.37 34.15
N LEU A 667 -5.45 -1.52 32.84
CA LEU A 667 -4.77 -0.75 31.77
C LEU A 667 -5.73 0.19 31.02
N ILE A 668 -6.67 0.80 31.77
CA ILE A 668 -7.64 1.77 31.25
C ILE A 668 -6.96 3.15 31.14
N GLY A 669 -6.41 3.60 32.27
CA GLY A 669 -5.49 4.74 32.35
C GLY A 669 -4.04 4.32 32.10
N PRO A 670 -3.08 5.27 32.20
CA PRO A 670 -1.66 4.95 32.11
C PRO A 670 -1.22 4.02 33.26
N GLN A 671 -0.33 3.08 32.98
CA GLN A 671 0.43 2.38 34.01
C GLN A 671 1.31 3.39 34.80
N LEU A 672 1.45 3.16 36.10
CA LEU A 672 2.05 4.09 37.07
C LEU A 672 3.39 3.59 37.63
N ASP A 673 4.03 2.62 36.96
CA ASP A 673 5.38 2.22 37.30
C ASP A 673 6.36 3.40 37.16
N GLY A 674 7.08 3.70 38.25
CA GLY A 674 7.99 4.83 38.35
C GLY A 674 7.33 6.21 38.53
N ILE A 675 6.01 6.29 38.77
CA ILE A 675 5.28 7.56 38.86
C ILE A 675 5.81 8.51 39.95
N GLY A 676 6.47 7.98 40.98
CA GLY A 676 7.06 8.79 42.07
C GLY A 676 8.12 9.80 41.60
N ALA A 677 8.64 9.67 40.37
CA ALA A 677 9.50 10.67 39.74
C ALA A 677 8.81 12.02 39.48
N ARG A 678 7.47 12.07 39.41
CA ARG A 678 6.69 13.30 39.19
C ARG A 678 6.70 14.28 40.35
N GLY A 679 6.99 13.82 41.57
CA GLY A 679 6.95 14.64 42.79
C GLY A 679 5.54 14.92 43.33
N PRO A 680 5.42 15.38 44.60
CA PRO A 680 4.15 15.50 45.31
C PRO A 680 3.21 16.55 44.70
N GLU A 681 3.74 17.65 44.17
CA GLU A 681 2.95 18.73 43.56
C GLU A 681 2.17 18.24 42.35
N ARG A 682 2.86 17.53 41.44
CA ARG A 682 2.30 17.01 40.20
C ARG A 682 1.29 15.90 40.47
N LEU A 683 1.61 14.98 41.39
CA LEU A 683 0.69 13.90 41.79
C LEU A 683 -0.58 14.44 42.47
N CYS A 684 -0.45 15.44 43.35
CA CYS A 684 -1.63 16.12 43.92
C CYS A 684 -2.49 16.75 42.84
N GLU A 685 -1.89 17.41 41.84
CA GLU A 685 -2.61 17.99 40.71
C GLU A 685 -3.33 16.92 39.88
N ASP A 686 -2.63 15.84 39.48
CA ASP A 686 -3.18 14.76 38.66
C ASP A 686 -4.37 14.06 39.35
N ILE A 687 -4.37 13.92 40.68
CA ILE A 687 -5.43 13.24 41.43
C ILE A 687 -6.61 14.18 41.78
N LEU A 688 -6.34 15.44 42.12
CA LEU A 688 -7.36 16.38 42.63
C LEU A 688 -8.02 17.23 41.53
N ASP A 689 -7.31 17.47 40.42
CA ASP A 689 -7.81 18.18 39.24
C ASP A 689 -7.46 17.38 37.96
N PRO A 690 -7.95 16.13 37.81
CA PRO A 690 -7.57 15.23 36.72
C PRO A 690 -7.91 15.76 35.33
N ASN A 691 -8.80 16.75 35.25
CA ASN A 691 -9.24 17.41 34.02
C ASN A 691 -8.31 18.56 33.58
N ARG A 692 -7.37 19.00 34.42
CA ARG A 692 -6.46 20.13 34.14
C ARG A 692 -5.47 19.85 33.01
N ASN A 693 -5.00 18.60 32.91
CA ASN A 693 -4.00 18.20 31.95
C ASN A 693 -4.27 16.75 31.51
N VAL A 694 -5.42 16.54 30.86
CA VAL A 694 -5.74 15.25 30.27
C VAL A 694 -4.88 15.06 29.03
N ASP A 695 -3.90 14.17 29.15
CA ASP A 695 -3.11 13.71 28.04
C ASP A 695 -4.02 13.16 26.94
N ALA A 696 -3.82 13.60 25.70
CA ALA A 696 -4.79 13.40 24.63
C ALA A 696 -4.95 11.95 24.14
N HIS A 697 -4.16 11.00 24.65
CA HIS A 697 -4.39 9.56 24.47
C HIS A 697 -5.51 9.02 25.38
N PHE A 698 -5.87 9.79 26.42
CA PHE A 698 -6.93 9.51 27.38
C PHE A 698 -8.05 10.57 27.29
N HIS A 699 -8.22 11.19 26.12
CA HIS A 699 -9.44 11.94 25.80
C HIS A 699 -10.57 10.95 25.51
N LEU A 700 -11.78 11.26 25.99
CA LEU A 700 -12.94 10.43 25.78
C LEU A 700 -13.45 10.61 24.34
N HIS A 701 -13.41 9.53 23.56
CA HIS A 701 -14.00 9.46 22.23
C HIS A 701 -15.44 8.96 22.33
N THR A 702 -16.38 9.74 21.80
CA THR A 702 -17.77 9.34 21.60
C THR A 702 -18.00 9.11 20.11
N LEU A 703 -18.30 7.88 19.75
CA LEU A 703 -18.60 7.46 18.38
C LEU A 703 -20.11 7.30 18.21
N THR A 704 -20.68 7.95 17.22
CA THR A 704 -22.02 7.63 16.71
C THR A 704 -21.84 6.69 15.52
N LEU A 705 -22.44 5.50 15.58
CA LEU A 705 -22.39 4.51 14.51
C LEU A 705 -23.54 4.73 13.52
N LYS A 706 -23.44 4.12 12.34
CA LYS A 706 -24.45 4.24 11.26
C LYS A 706 -25.80 3.59 11.60
N ASP A 707 -25.84 2.70 12.58
CA ASP A 707 -27.08 2.14 13.16
C ASP A 707 -27.71 3.08 14.23
N SER A 708 -27.17 4.28 14.40
CA SER A 708 -27.54 5.28 15.42
C SER A 708 -27.20 4.90 16.87
N SER A 709 -26.49 3.80 17.11
CA SER A 709 -25.94 3.51 18.43
C SER A 709 -24.75 4.43 18.75
N THR A 710 -24.51 4.64 20.05
CA THR A 710 -23.39 5.47 20.54
C THR A 710 -22.46 4.64 21.40
N PHE A 711 -21.16 4.69 21.10
CA PHE A 711 -20.11 4.07 21.89
C PHE A 711 -19.21 5.15 22.50
N ALA A 712 -18.84 5.02 23.77
CA ALA A 712 -17.94 5.95 24.46
C ALA A 712 -16.76 5.19 25.09
N GLY A 713 -15.52 5.63 24.81
CA GLY A 713 -14.31 5.00 25.33
C GLY A 713 -13.03 5.71 24.91
N PHE A 714 -11.89 5.17 25.32
CA PHE A 714 -10.56 5.68 24.96
C PHE A 714 -10.03 4.99 23.71
N LEU A 715 -9.53 5.75 22.73
CA LEU A 715 -8.86 5.18 21.56
C LEU A 715 -7.51 4.58 21.97
N LYS A 716 -7.43 3.24 21.99
CA LYS A 716 -6.22 2.46 22.34
C LYS A 716 -5.31 2.23 21.13
N ALA A 717 -5.88 2.10 19.94
CA ALA A 717 -5.17 1.95 18.68
C ALA A 717 -6.06 2.26 17.47
N GLU A 718 -5.44 2.70 16.36
CA GLU A 718 -6.04 2.64 15.03
C GLU A 718 -5.33 1.56 14.20
N LEU A 719 -5.99 0.43 13.99
CA LEU A 719 -5.49 -0.71 13.22
C LEU A 719 -6.05 -0.62 11.79
N GLY A 720 -5.45 0.26 10.99
CA GLY A 720 -5.87 0.53 9.61
C GLY A 720 -7.30 1.07 9.51
N GLN A 721 -8.24 0.17 9.17
CA GLN A 721 -9.67 0.46 9.01
C GLN A 721 -10.51 0.15 10.27
N VAL A 722 -9.86 -0.19 11.40
CA VAL A 722 -10.53 -0.49 12.68
C VAL A 722 -9.99 0.42 13.78
N ASN A 723 -10.88 1.04 14.53
CA ASN A 723 -10.53 1.71 15.79
C ASN A 723 -10.73 0.72 16.94
N VAL A 724 -9.73 0.60 17.81
CA VAL A 724 -9.81 -0.17 19.05
C VAL A 724 -10.05 0.82 20.19
N LEU A 725 -11.18 0.70 20.86
CA LEU A 725 -11.53 1.56 22.00
C LEU A 725 -11.74 0.74 23.26
N ALA A 726 -11.15 1.18 24.38
CA ALA A 726 -11.46 0.64 25.70
C ALA A 726 -12.66 1.38 26.31
N ASP A 727 -13.68 0.66 26.77
CA ASP A 727 -14.79 1.24 27.53
C ASP A 727 -14.40 1.54 29.00
N ALA A 728 -15.35 2.08 29.77
CA ALA A 728 -15.14 2.39 31.19
C ALA A 728 -14.92 1.15 32.10
N THR A 729 -15.12 -0.06 31.60
CA THR A 729 -14.77 -1.33 32.28
C THR A 729 -13.38 -1.86 31.88
N GLY A 730 -12.71 -1.18 30.94
CA GLY A 730 -11.44 -1.61 30.38
C GLY A 730 -11.56 -2.67 29.29
N LYS A 731 -12.79 -3.02 28.88
CA LYS A 731 -13.02 -3.96 27.80
C LYS A 731 -12.74 -3.28 26.46
N GLU A 732 -11.93 -3.92 25.63
CA GLU A 732 -11.68 -3.46 24.26
C GLU A 732 -12.83 -3.81 23.31
N HIS A 733 -13.21 -2.84 22.49
CA HIS A 733 -14.19 -2.95 21.42
C HIS A 733 -13.55 -2.53 20.11
N ARG A 734 -13.82 -3.29 19.04
CA ARG A 734 -13.23 -3.10 17.72
C ARG A 734 -14.32 -2.59 16.78
N ILE A 735 -14.22 -1.33 16.40
CA ILE A 735 -15.23 -0.62 15.62
C ILE A 735 -14.64 -0.26 14.26
N GLY A 736 -15.25 -0.74 13.18
CA GLY A 736 -14.80 -0.42 11.83
C GLY A 736 -15.00 1.06 11.51
N LYS A 737 -13.97 1.74 10.98
CA LYS A 737 -14.06 3.15 10.54
C LYS A 737 -15.21 3.36 9.53
N LYS A 738 -15.49 2.35 8.70
CA LYS A 738 -16.62 2.31 7.77
C LYS A 738 -18.01 2.35 8.45
N ASP A 739 -18.11 1.94 9.71
CA ASP A 739 -19.36 1.78 10.46
C ASP A 739 -19.65 3.02 11.36
N ILE A 740 -18.66 3.89 11.52
CA ILE A 740 -18.77 5.18 12.22
C ILE A 740 -19.47 6.21 11.31
N ALA A 741 -20.46 6.91 11.86
CA ALA A 741 -21.12 8.05 11.23
C ALA A 741 -20.54 9.40 11.73
N LYS A 742 -20.15 9.47 13.01
CA LYS A 742 -19.57 10.68 13.63
C LYS A 742 -18.61 10.29 14.76
N THR A 743 -17.55 11.07 14.93
CA THR A 743 -16.63 10.99 16.08
C THR A 743 -16.61 12.34 16.78
N GLU A 744 -16.79 12.34 18.09
CA GLU A 744 -16.55 13.49 18.98
C GLU A 744 -15.43 13.13 19.96
N VAL A 745 -14.51 14.06 20.21
CA VAL A 745 -13.40 13.88 21.16
C VAL A 745 -13.51 14.96 22.22
N THR A 746 -13.54 14.58 23.49
CA THR A 746 -13.64 15.51 24.61
C THR A 746 -12.44 15.40 25.54
N PRO A 747 -11.88 16.52 26.04
CA PRO A 747 -10.70 16.52 26.90
C PRO A 747 -11.02 16.22 28.36
N ILE A 748 -12.02 15.36 28.59
CA ILE A 748 -12.49 14.97 29.92
C ILE A 748 -11.82 13.65 30.30
N SER A 749 -11.24 13.60 31.49
CA SER A 749 -10.72 12.36 32.07
C SER A 749 -11.87 11.51 32.62
N LEU A 750 -11.79 10.17 32.48
CA LEU A 750 -12.66 9.27 33.24
C LEU A 750 -12.28 9.20 34.72
N MET A 751 -11.11 9.71 35.12
CA MET A 751 -10.72 9.81 36.53
C MET A 751 -11.64 10.82 37.25
N PRO A 752 -12.40 10.41 38.28
CA PRO A 752 -13.38 11.29 38.92
C PRO A 752 -12.75 12.56 39.51
N PRO A 753 -13.25 13.77 39.19
CA PRO A 753 -12.77 15.03 39.78
C PRO A 753 -13.30 15.25 41.22
N THR A 754 -13.61 14.16 41.93
CA THR A 754 -14.23 14.16 43.26
C THR A 754 -13.32 13.65 44.36
N PHE A 755 -12.11 13.16 44.04
CA PHE A 755 -11.20 12.57 45.03
C PHE A 755 -10.79 13.51 46.17
N GLY A 756 -10.77 14.83 45.92
CA GLY A 756 -10.59 15.84 46.97
C GLY A 756 -11.73 15.94 48.00
N GLN A 757 -12.85 15.24 47.77
CA GLN A 757 -14.02 15.16 48.64
C GLN A 757 -14.26 13.72 49.14
N THR A 758 -13.93 12.70 48.34
CA THR A 758 -14.19 11.29 48.66
C THR A 758 -13.02 10.58 49.35
N ILE A 759 -11.79 11.12 49.28
CA ILE A 759 -10.64 10.63 50.04
C ILE A 759 -10.35 11.62 51.17
N GLU A 760 -10.28 11.12 52.40
CA GLU A 760 -9.95 11.92 53.57
C GLU A 760 -8.50 12.42 53.50
N GLU A 761 -8.19 13.55 54.14
CA GLU A 761 -6.86 14.15 54.11
C GLU A 761 -5.75 13.18 54.51
N ALA A 762 -5.90 12.46 55.63
CA ALA A 762 -4.88 11.52 56.11
C ALA A 762 -4.63 10.38 55.11
N THR A 763 -5.69 9.72 54.64
CA THR A 763 -5.58 8.60 53.69
C THR A 763 -5.12 9.04 52.30
N PHE A 764 -5.36 10.30 51.91
CA PHE A 764 -4.77 10.90 50.72
C PHE A 764 -3.25 11.10 50.86
N ILE A 765 -2.78 11.54 52.04
CA ILE A 765 -1.35 11.67 52.33
C ILE A 765 -0.65 10.31 52.27
N ASP A 766 -1.29 9.26 52.79
CA ASP A 766 -0.80 7.88 52.74
C ASP A 766 -0.72 7.36 51.29
N LEU A 767 -1.77 7.57 50.49
CA LEU A 767 -1.78 7.27 49.04
C LEU A 767 -0.63 7.97 48.31
N LEU A 768 -0.42 9.26 48.58
CA LEU A 768 0.64 10.05 47.96
C LEU A 768 2.03 9.52 48.35
N GLY A 769 2.20 9.08 49.61
CA GLY A 769 3.42 8.44 50.09
C GLY A 769 3.71 7.11 49.37
N TYR A 770 2.69 6.28 49.18
CA TYR A 770 2.78 5.04 48.42
C TYR A 770 3.22 5.31 46.97
N LEU A 771 2.53 6.21 46.25
CA LEU A 771 2.86 6.56 44.86
C LEU A 771 4.26 7.18 44.70
N LEU A 772 4.73 7.97 45.68
CA LEU A 772 6.08 8.55 45.68
C LEU A 772 7.20 7.53 45.99
N ASN A 773 6.85 6.40 46.60
CA ASN A 773 7.77 5.28 46.83
C ASN A 773 7.93 4.40 45.57
N GLU A 774 6.97 4.45 44.63
CA GLU A 774 7.06 3.82 43.31
C GLU A 774 8.01 4.57 42.38
N LYS A 775 9.31 4.39 42.63
CA LYS A 775 10.41 4.86 41.76
C LYS A 775 10.76 3.77 40.75
N ALA A 776 11.22 4.18 39.57
CA ALA A 776 11.62 3.25 38.52
C ALA A 776 12.66 2.24 39.05
N GLY A 777 12.46 0.96 38.72
CA GLY A 777 13.38 -0.11 39.10
C GLY A 777 14.79 0.14 38.58
N LYS A 778 15.78 -0.35 39.34
CA LYS A 778 17.17 -0.46 38.87
C LYS A 778 17.32 -1.61 37.88
#